data_AF-A0A401Z5Y1-F1
#
_entry.id   AF-A0A401Z5Y1-F1
#
_cell.length_a   1.000
_cell.length_b   1.000
_cell.length_c   1.000
_cell.angle_alpha   90.00
_cell.angle_beta   90.00
_cell.angle_gamma   90.00
#
_symmetry.space_group_name_H-M   'P 1'
#
loop_
_entity.id
_entity.type
_entity.pdbx_description
1 polymer ?
#
loop_
_entity_poly.entity_id
_entity_poly.type
_entity_poly.pdbx_seq_one_letter_code
_entity_poly.pdbx_strand_id
1 'polypeptide(L)'
;MHESRPGSTARIRAARRRARSTVLAVLIAVTVGLATTGMTPIRQATDEKPRRAREVVAASNRPDARTPATETSSFPLGAGEHCESTKAGSKERRAGAVEACVSVGPAPAARTAAQVRGLAAGSCDNAGPGVYSYERFEYCVTGVDVLYVLRNNNGAEIGRGTLEIATRASLPAKGTTWNEQITVKMIGASGDVTTLNAKFRASCGTGCTATKTAPWYGGDLALGQSLGGTVAYSSAPAAGAVAEFTTSYKMYVTSPGATAVDPNASWDNPRRIRCDDALGGTSRAGCAVPSVMPVVPMKTTNADPGGAVSAYDWAQKNLDGAWGKKGSPLTRSTNGVAARTAGTCGGFKAQPELVTADTCGDFPFGEAKEGGAAGAQCAEVIPNLGDGEWDTYVLNDGHVLNPAAPCVQAHVKPAEKQFADTQLADGFVDQRVIDADRFELAVSVPDTGPQIRCLNKPAPDDSFRNEGGWFRNTTEAVPLINRIDKASGPGLRPTRATACLGLKTPEGKGTSDPITGWEDAQDFKTKNGQTAGLSRCHLIASILGGRGNDAPTRYNLVPCWQSGLNTGTPSMRTYEAIAQKLIKGKPPGIGTDEAVFYQVTPVYKNDESTVPVGVTMSAHVERASGVTEKAFANVYVTNTLGNTGTLNLGN
;
A
#
# COMPACT_ATOMS: atom_id res chain seq x y z
N MET A 1 26.91 -55.28 64.88
CA MET A 1 25.58 -55.16 65.50
C MET A 1 24.56 -55.07 64.39
N HIS A 2 23.76 -56.15 64.26
CA HIS A 2 22.46 -56.35 63.60
C HIS A 2 22.14 -55.61 62.27
N GLU A 3 22.04 -56.32 61.13
CA GLU A 3 20.83 -57.05 60.63
C GLU A 3 19.77 -56.08 60.05
N SER A 4 19.10 -56.25 58.91
CA SER A 4 18.90 -57.37 57.97
C SER A 4 18.34 -56.85 56.63
N ARG A 5 18.65 -57.57 55.54
CA ARG A 5 17.92 -57.65 54.23
C ARG A 5 16.56 -58.40 54.43
N PRO A 6 15.77 -58.82 53.41
CA PRO A 6 15.55 -58.46 51.98
C PRO A 6 14.03 -58.48 51.59
N GLY A 7 13.70 -58.38 50.29
CA GLY A 7 12.51 -59.01 49.68
C GLY A 7 11.86 -58.14 48.59
N SER A 8 12.12 -58.31 47.30
CA SER A 8 11.77 -59.40 46.37
C SER A 8 10.52 -59.10 45.50
N THR A 9 10.75 -59.15 44.18
CA THR A 9 9.88 -59.66 43.10
C THR A 9 8.56 -58.97 42.75
N ALA A 10 8.46 -58.48 41.50
CA ALA A 10 7.53 -59.04 40.51
C ALA A 10 7.89 -58.58 39.07
N ARG A 11 8.12 -59.56 38.19
CA ARG A 11 8.11 -59.42 36.73
C ARG A 11 6.66 -59.44 36.24
N ILE A 12 6.27 -58.60 35.29
CA ILE A 12 5.28 -58.95 34.26
C ILE A 12 5.76 -58.42 32.90
N ARG A 13 5.78 -59.31 31.92
CA ARG A 13 6.09 -59.07 30.51
C ARG A 13 4.84 -58.68 29.73
N ALA A 14 5.10 -57.89 28.68
CA ALA A 14 4.50 -57.91 27.34
C ALA A 14 3.08 -57.36 27.13
N ALA A 15 3.00 -56.32 26.28
CA ALA A 15 2.13 -56.34 25.12
C ALA A 15 2.67 -55.40 24.02
N ARG A 16 3.01 -56.01 22.87
CA ARG A 16 3.18 -55.33 21.58
C ARG A 16 1.85 -54.73 21.14
N ARG A 17 1.82 -53.49 20.65
CA ARG A 17 0.90 -53.09 19.58
C ARG A 17 1.64 -52.26 18.52
N ARG A 18 1.70 -52.84 17.33
CA ARG A 18 1.99 -52.18 16.06
C ARG A 18 0.79 -51.29 15.71
N ALA A 19 1.03 -50.03 15.38
CA ALA A 19 0.10 -49.25 14.58
C ALA A 19 0.77 -48.98 13.23
N ARG A 20 0.21 -49.61 12.19
CA ARG A 20 0.47 -49.31 10.78
C ARG A 20 -0.39 -48.09 10.45
N SER A 21 0.21 -47.02 9.93
CA SER A 21 -0.53 -45.98 9.23
C SER A 21 -0.24 -46.07 7.74
N THR A 22 -1.32 -46.37 7.03
CA THR A 22 -1.48 -46.53 5.60
C THR A 22 -1.28 -45.18 4.91
N VAL A 23 -0.30 -45.09 4.01
CA VAL A 23 -0.17 -43.98 3.05
C VAL A 23 -0.97 -44.37 1.82
N LEU A 24 -2.07 -43.66 1.59
CA LEU A 24 -2.87 -43.76 0.37
C LEU A 24 -2.29 -42.75 -0.64
N ALA A 25 -1.60 -43.25 -1.66
CA ALA A 25 -1.19 -42.47 -2.81
C ALA A 25 -2.33 -42.47 -3.84
N VAL A 26 -2.88 -41.29 -4.14
CA VAL A 26 -3.79 -41.10 -5.26
C VAL A 26 -3.02 -40.42 -6.39
N LEU A 27 -2.76 -41.21 -7.43
CA LEU A 27 -2.35 -40.78 -8.77
C LEU A 27 -3.58 -40.25 -9.51
N ILE A 28 -3.52 -39.02 -10.00
CA ILE A 28 -4.34 -38.58 -11.14
C ILE A 28 -3.39 -38.01 -12.19
N ALA A 29 -3.28 -38.73 -13.30
CA ALA A 29 -2.72 -38.28 -14.55
C ALA A 29 -3.87 -38.19 -15.55
N VAL A 30 -4.13 -37.02 -16.13
CA VAL A 30 -4.92 -36.86 -17.37
C VAL A 30 -4.34 -35.72 -18.19
N THR A 31 -3.59 -36.12 -19.22
CA THR A 31 -3.46 -35.62 -20.60
C THR A 31 -3.90 -34.20 -21.00
N VAL A 32 -2.89 -33.44 -21.45
CA VAL A 32 -2.73 -32.72 -22.74
C VAL A 32 -3.96 -32.58 -23.65
N GLY A 33 -4.25 -31.33 -24.05
CA GLY A 33 -4.97 -30.96 -25.27
C GLY A 33 -4.48 -29.62 -25.82
N LEU A 34 -3.81 -29.66 -26.98
CA LEU A 34 -3.39 -28.54 -27.83
C LEU A 34 -4.50 -28.18 -28.84
N ALA A 35 -4.75 -26.88 -29.05
CA ALA A 35 -5.25 -26.28 -30.31
C ALA A 35 -5.07 -24.74 -30.20
N THR A 36 -4.05 -24.12 -30.78
CA THR A 36 -3.94 -23.55 -32.13
C THR A 36 -5.06 -22.59 -32.59
N THR A 37 -4.59 -21.39 -32.97
CA THR A 37 -5.03 -20.46 -34.03
C THR A 37 -6.28 -19.61 -33.85
N GLY A 38 -6.08 -18.29 -33.99
CA GLY A 38 -7.14 -17.29 -34.16
C GLY A 38 -6.63 -15.85 -34.24
N MET A 39 -5.68 -15.57 -35.14
CA MET A 39 -5.38 -14.19 -35.58
C MET A 39 -6.51 -13.71 -36.51
N THR A 40 -6.95 -12.47 -36.36
CA THR A 40 -7.60 -11.65 -37.41
C THR A 40 -7.56 -10.17 -37.02
N PRO A 41 -7.66 -9.22 -37.98
CA PRO A 41 -6.58 -8.29 -38.20
C PRO A 41 -6.90 -6.84 -37.85
N ILE A 42 -5.80 -6.08 -37.73
CA ILE A 42 -5.71 -4.62 -37.76
C ILE A 42 -6.42 -4.09 -39.01
N ARG A 43 -7.37 -3.16 -38.82
CA ARG A 43 -7.75 -2.19 -39.85
C ARG A 43 -7.01 -0.88 -39.58
N GLN A 44 -6.11 -0.53 -40.49
CA GLN A 44 -5.61 0.83 -40.66
C GLN A 44 -6.70 1.68 -41.34
N ALA A 45 -6.94 2.88 -40.82
CA ALA A 45 -7.57 3.98 -41.53
C ALA A 45 -6.70 5.24 -41.34
N THR A 46 -5.97 5.54 -42.42
CA THR A 46 -5.62 6.84 -43.00
C THR A 46 -5.72 8.14 -42.18
N ASP A 47 -4.58 8.84 -42.18
CA ASP A 47 -4.37 10.29 -42.39
C ASP A 47 -5.23 11.32 -41.65
N GLU A 48 -4.63 11.94 -40.61
CA GLU A 48 -4.74 13.40 -40.44
C GLU A 48 -3.48 13.96 -39.74
N LYS A 49 -2.79 14.91 -40.38
CA LYS A 49 -1.65 15.69 -39.83
C LYS A 49 -2.16 16.86 -38.94
N PRO A 50 -1.33 17.50 -38.10
CA PRO A 50 -1.62 17.72 -36.69
C PRO A 50 -2.13 19.14 -36.40
N ARG A 51 -3.13 19.25 -35.53
CA ARG A 51 -3.46 20.51 -34.86
C ARG A 51 -2.72 20.57 -33.52
N ARG A 52 -1.82 21.56 -33.39
CA ARG A 52 -1.19 21.96 -32.13
C ARG A 52 -2.26 22.26 -31.09
N ALA A 53 -2.32 21.46 -30.02
CA ALA A 53 -2.99 21.80 -28.78
C ALA A 53 -1.98 21.71 -27.64
N ARG A 54 -1.93 22.79 -26.85
CA ARG A 54 -1.08 23.02 -25.70
C ARG A 54 -1.22 21.88 -24.69
N GLU A 55 -0.10 21.29 -24.34
CA GLU A 55 0.09 20.34 -23.26
C GLU A 55 -0.16 21.06 -21.93
N VAL A 56 -1.29 20.78 -21.28
CA VAL A 56 -1.52 21.10 -19.87
C VAL A 56 -1.19 19.83 -19.11
N VAL A 57 -0.08 19.87 -18.38
CA VAL A 57 0.41 18.82 -17.49
C VAL A 57 -0.63 18.61 -16.38
N ALA A 58 -1.46 17.57 -16.51
CA ALA A 58 -2.27 17.04 -15.43
C ALA A 58 -1.56 15.80 -14.89
N ALA A 59 -0.78 16.00 -13.82
CA ALA A 59 -0.16 14.93 -13.05
C ALA A 59 -1.27 14.09 -12.39
N SER A 60 -1.61 12.97 -13.00
CA SER A 60 -2.38 11.91 -12.37
C SER A 60 -1.42 11.05 -11.55
N ASN A 61 -1.27 11.38 -10.27
CA ASN A 61 -0.56 10.57 -9.30
C ASN A 61 -1.40 9.34 -8.96
N ARG A 62 -1.16 8.25 -9.69
CA ARG A 62 -1.50 6.90 -9.23
C ARG A 62 -0.42 6.49 -8.21
N PRO A 63 -0.76 5.89 -7.06
CA PRO A 63 0.27 5.29 -6.21
C PRO A 63 0.75 4.02 -6.90
N ASP A 64 1.85 4.14 -7.66
CA ASP A 64 2.57 3.00 -8.19
C ASP A 64 3.03 2.10 -7.05
N ALA A 65 2.92 0.78 -7.25
CA ALA A 65 3.54 -0.21 -6.39
C ALA A 65 5.02 0.18 -6.21
N ARG A 66 5.39 0.49 -4.97
CA ARG A 66 6.70 1.03 -4.59
C ARG A 66 7.81 0.16 -5.20
N THR A 67 8.55 0.71 -6.16
CA THR A 67 9.70 0.05 -6.77
C THR A 67 10.68 -0.37 -5.68
N PRO A 68 11.24 -1.59 -5.69
CA PRO A 68 12.25 -2.00 -4.72
C PRO A 68 13.39 -0.98 -4.67
N ALA A 69 13.91 -0.72 -3.46
CA ALA A 69 14.98 0.25 -3.28
C ALA A 69 16.24 -0.22 -4.01
N THR A 70 16.55 0.39 -5.15
CA THR A 70 17.77 0.15 -5.90
C THR A 70 18.90 0.98 -5.29
N GLU A 71 19.91 0.30 -4.78
CA GLU A 71 21.13 0.90 -4.26
C GLU A 71 22.27 0.71 -5.25
N THR A 72 23.28 1.59 -5.25
CA THR A 72 24.40 1.49 -6.20
C THR A 72 25.76 1.46 -5.53
N SER A 73 26.77 0.94 -6.25
CA SER A 73 28.18 1.10 -5.87
C SER A 73 29.04 1.20 -7.13
N SER A 74 30.06 2.05 -7.08
CA SER A 74 31.04 2.13 -8.16
C SER A 74 31.84 0.84 -8.26
N PHE A 75 32.23 0.47 -9.49
CA PHE A 75 33.21 -0.58 -9.72
C PHE A 75 34.49 -0.27 -8.92
N PRO A 76 35.05 -1.25 -8.18
CA PRO A 76 36.28 -1.03 -7.45
C PRO A 76 37.41 -0.86 -8.47
N LEU A 77 38.31 0.11 -8.26
CA LEU A 77 39.52 0.20 -9.09
C LEU A 77 40.25 -1.14 -9.00
N GLY A 78 40.44 -1.81 -10.14
CA GLY A 78 41.08 -3.11 -10.18
C GLY A 78 42.54 -3.06 -9.72
N ALA A 79 43.15 -4.24 -9.55
CA ALA A 79 44.61 -4.33 -9.62
C ALA A 79 45.04 -3.63 -10.91
N GLY A 80 46.05 -2.76 -10.85
CA GLY A 80 46.46 -1.92 -11.99
C GLY A 80 46.83 -2.71 -13.25
N GLU A 81 47.40 -2.03 -14.25
CA GLU A 81 47.82 -2.70 -15.48
C GLU A 81 48.80 -3.85 -15.18
N HIS A 82 48.47 -5.07 -15.62
CA HIS A 82 49.31 -6.26 -15.51
C HIS A 82 49.92 -6.57 -16.86
N CYS A 83 51.24 -6.50 -16.96
CA CYS A 83 51.96 -6.72 -18.21
C CYS A 83 52.83 -7.98 -18.16
N GLU A 84 52.77 -8.79 -19.21
CA GLU A 84 53.58 -10.00 -19.38
C GLU A 84 54.33 -9.98 -20.72
N SER A 85 55.51 -10.59 -20.76
CA SER A 85 56.24 -10.76 -22.01
C SER A 85 55.43 -11.62 -22.99
N THR A 86 55.34 -11.18 -24.25
CA THR A 86 54.69 -11.97 -25.30
C THR A 86 55.43 -13.27 -25.53
N LYS A 87 54.68 -14.38 -25.68
CA LYS A 87 55.25 -15.72 -25.86
C LYS A 87 56.15 -15.77 -27.10
N ALA A 88 57.36 -16.28 -26.95
CA ALA A 88 58.28 -16.50 -28.06
C ALA A 88 57.61 -17.34 -29.17
N GLY A 89 57.71 -16.87 -30.41
CA GLY A 89 57.14 -17.53 -31.59
C GLY A 89 55.64 -17.29 -31.85
N SER A 90 54.93 -16.56 -30.99
CA SER A 90 53.52 -16.18 -31.19
C SER A 90 53.36 -15.22 -32.39
N LYS A 91 52.12 -15.10 -32.90
CA LYS A 91 51.81 -14.16 -33.99
C LYS A 91 52.17 -12.72 -33.59
N GLU A 92 51.89 -12.36 -32.36
CA GLU A 92 52.12 -11.03 -31.77
C GLU A 92 53.63 -10.76 -31.66
N ARG A 93 54.42 -11.75 -31.20
CA ARG A 93 55.88 -11.62 -31.15
C ARG A 93 56.48 -11.42 -32.54
N ARG A 94 55.93 -12.08 -33.57
CA ARG A 94 56.35 -11.91 -34.98
C ARG A 94 55.91 -10.55 -35.54
N ALA A 95 54.79 -10.00 -35.06
CA ALA A 95 54.32 -8.66 -35.38
C ALA A 95 55.09 -7.55 -34.63
N GLY A 96 56.04 -7.92 -33.77
CA GLY A 96 56.90 -6.96 -33.05
C GLY A 96 56.44 -6.61 -31.64
N ALA A 97 55.37 -7.24 -31.13
CA ALA A 97 54.94 -7.10 -29.74
C ALA A 97 55.92 -7.79 -28.81
N VAL A 98 56.40 -7.12 -27.78
CA VAL A 98 57.25 -7.75 -26.75
C VAL A 98 56.57 -7.87 -25.40
N GLU A 99 55.49 -7.13 -25.20
CA GLU A 99 54.72 -7.09 -23.97
C GLU A 99 53.20 -7.07 -24.29
N ALA A 100 52.43 -7.76 -23.46
CA ALA A 100 50.97 -7.76 -23.46
C ALA A 100 50.49 -7.29 -22.09
N CYS A 101 49.76 -6.18 -22.07
CA CYS A 101 49.25 -5.55 -20.85
C CYS A 101 47.73 -5.69 -20.77
N VAL A 102 47.21 -5.98 -19.58
CA VAL A 102 45.77 -6.08 -19.31
C VAL A 102 45.40 -5.20 -18.13
N SER A 103 44.30 -4.46 -18.26
CA SER A 103 43.71 -3.68 -17.17
C SER A 103 42.20 -3.86 -17.13
N VAL A 104 41.61 -3.68 -15.95
CA VAL A 104 40.17 -3.74 -15.74
C VAL A 104 39.66 -2.46 -15.08
N GLY A 105 38.53 -1.94 -15.56
CA GLY A 105 37.93 -0.74 -15.00
C GLY A 105 36.54 -0.45 -15.58
N PRO A 106 35.87 0.61 -15.10
CA PRO A 106 34.60 1.03 -15.69
C PRO A 106 34.81 1.55 -17.11
N ALA A 107 33.84 1.34 -18.00
CA ALA A 107 33.87 1.91 -19.34
C ALA A 107 33.93 3.45 -19.28
N PRO A 108 34.66 4.11 -20.19
CA PRO A 108 34.82 5.56 -20.17
C PRO A 108 33.48 6.28 -20.43
N ALA A 109 33.24 7.36 -19.67
CA ALA A 109 31.99 8.13 -19.68
C ALA A 109 31.61 8.75 -21.05
N ALA A 110 32.55 8.82 -22.00
CA ALA A 110 32.33 9.34 -23.35
C ALA A 110 31.56 8.38 -24.29
N ARG A 111 31.30 7.13 -23.89
CA ARG A 111 30.47 6.20 -24.67
C ARG A 111 28.98 6.46 -24.42
N THR A 112 28.21 6.67 -25.49
CA THR A 112 26.75 6.87 -25.42
C THR A 112 26.03 5.67 -24.81
N ALA A 113 25.08 5.91 -23.90
CA ALA A 113 24.27 4.88 -23.20
C ALA A 113 23.60 3.84 -24.12
N ALA A 114 23.38 4.15 -25.39
CA ALA A 114 22.80 3.24 -26.38
C ALA A 114 23.70 2.04 -26.74
N GLN A 115 25.03 2.14 -26.61
CA GLN A 115 25.97 1.04 -26.92
C GLN A 115 26.12 0.04 -25.76
N VAL A 116 26.00 0.49 -24.51
CA VAL A 116 26.12 -0.32 -23.29
C VAL A 116 24.84 -1.13 -23.01
N ARG A 117 23.68 -0.63 -23.48
CA ARG A 117 22.36 -1.28 -23.31
C ARG A 117 22.20 -2.61 -24.07
N GLY A 118 23.06 -2.93 -25.03
CA GLY A 118 22.93 -4.14 -25.86
C GLY A 118 23.12 -5.47 -25.11
N LEU A 119 23.56 -5.44 -23.85
CA LEU A 119 23.78 -6.60 -22.99
C LEU A 119 22.85 -6.64 -21.76
N ALA A 120 22.00 -5.62 -21.56
CA ALA A 120 21.21 -5.43 -20.36
C ALA A 120 19.73 -5.80 -20.57
N ALA A 121 19.17 -6.54 -19.62
CA ALA A 121 17.73 -6.68 -19.44
C ALA A 121 17.47 -6.77 -17.92
N GLY A 122 16.74 -5.83 -17.32
CA GLY A 122 16.34 -5.84 -15.90
C GLY A 122 16.89 -4.67 -15.07
N SER A 123 17.02 -4.82 -13.74
CA SER A 123 17.39 -3.74 -12.77
C SER A 123 18.73 -3.03 -13.06
N CYS A 124 19.51 -3.54 -14.00
CA CYS A 124 20.79 -2.99 -14.46
C CYS A 124 20.63 -1.84 -15.47
N ASP A 125 19.45 -1.66 -16.05
CA ASP A 125 19.18 -0.67 -17.11
C ASP A 125 19.29 0.78 -16.60
N ASN A 126 19.23 0.97 -15.28
CA ASN A 126 19.24 2.26 -14.60
C ASN A 126 20.61 2.65 -14.05
N ALA A 127 21.60 1.76 -14.08
CA ALA A 127 22.94 2.02 -13.60
C ALA A 127 23.85 2.51 -14.74
N GLY A 128 24.70 3.51 -14.46
CA GLY A 128 25.73 3.94 -15.40
C GLY A 128 26.77 2.83 -15.66
N PRO A 129 27.61 2.96 -16.71
CA PRO A 129 28.65 1.98 -16.99
C PRO A 129 29.61 1.81 -15.80
N GLY A 130 29.91 0.57 -15.44
CA GLY A 130 30.73 0.23 -14.28
C GLY A 130 30.09 0.60 -12.94
N VAL A 131 28.78 0.77 -12.89
CA VAL A 131 28.03 0.94 -11.63
C VAL A 131 27.28 -0.34 -11.35
N TYR A 132 27.55 -0.93 -10.19
CA TYR A 132 26.75 -2.03 -9.67
C TYR A 132 25.39 -1.51 -9.22
N SER A 133 24.33 -2.23 -9.58
CA SER A 133 22.97 -2.06 -9.10
C SER A 133 22.65 -3.20 -8.13
N TYR A 134 22.03 -2.87 -7.01
CA TYR A 134 21.66 -3.82 -5.96
C TYR A 134 20.21 -3.64 -5.54
N GLU A 135 19.50 -4.76 -5.50
CA GLU A 135 18.27 -4.91 -4.72
C GLU A 135 18.53 -5.89 -3.57
N ARG A 136 17.57 -6.06 -2.66
CA ARG A 136 17.71 -6.98 -1.52
C ARG A 136 18.11 -8.40 -1.95
N PHE A 137 17.57 -8.86 -3.08
CA PHE A 137 17.73 -10.21 -3.60
C PHE A 137 18.31 -10.25 -5.02
N GLU A 138 18.93 -9.16 -5.48
CA GLU A 138 19.53 -9.10 -6.81
C GLU A 138 20.77 -8.21 -6.79
N TYR A 139 21.75 -8.55 -7.61
CA TYR A 139 22.82 -7.63 -7.95
C TYR A 139 23.23 -7.79 -9.41
N CYS A 140 23.70 -6.71 -10.00
CA CYS A 140 24.28 -6.74 -11.33
C CYS A 140 25.20 -5.57 -11.63
N VAL A 141 25.99 -5.69 -12.70
CA VAL A 141 26.83 -4.64 -13.26
C VAL A 141 26.88 -4.78 -14.78
N THR A 142 26.98 -3.65 -15.48
CA THR A 142 27.27 -3.59 -16.93
C THR A 142 28.39 -2.59 -17.18
N GLY A 143 29.04 -2.66 -18.35
CA GLY A 143 30.05 -1.67 -18.72
C GLY A 143 31.35 -1.77 -17.91
N VAL A 144 31.74 -2.99 -17.52
CA VAL A 144 33.10 -3.25 -16.99
C VAL A 144 34.00 -3.60 -18.17
N ASP A 145 34.98 -2.76 -18.44
CA ASP A 145 35.93 -2.95 -19.54
C ASP A 145 37.17 -3.70 -19.05
N VAL A 146 37.58 -4.71 -19.82
CA VAL A 146 38.90 -5.31 -19.78
C VAL A 146 39.65 -4.91 -21.04
N LEU A 147 40.71 -4.14 -20.87
CA LEU A 147 41.54 -3.61 -21.94
C LEU A 147 42.78 -4.47 -22.10
N TYR A 148 43.02 -4.97 -23.31
CA TYR A 148 44.21 -5.72 -23.70
C TYR A 148 45.05 -4.87 -24.67
N VAL A 149 46.32 -4.64 -24.37
CA VAL A 149 47.24 -3.80 -25.16
C VAL A 149 48.50 -4.58 -25.50
N LEU A 150 48.92 -4.55 -26.76
CA LEU A 150 50.22 -5.04 -27.21
C LEU A 150 51.19 -3.87 -27.37
N ARG A 151 52.39 -3.98 -26.78
CA ARG A 151 53.46 -2.98 -26.89
C ARG A 151 54.70 -3.55 -27.56
N ASN A 152 55.37 -2.74 -28.38
CA ASN A 152 56.66 -3.09 -29.00
C ASN A 152 57.86 -2.78 -28.08
N ASN A 153 59.08 -3.04 -28.57
CA ASN A 153 60.33 -2.79 -27.81
C ASN A 153 60.55 -1.34 -27.36
N ASN A 154 59.85 -0.37 -27.96
CA ASN A 154 59.93 1.05 -27.60
C ASN A 154 58.80 1.46 -26.64
N GLY A 155 58.00 0.52 -26.16
CA GLY A 155 56.81 0.77 -25.34
C GLY A 155 55.62 1.33 -26.12
N ALA A 156 55.70 1.42 -27.45
CA ALA A 156 54.60 1.94 -28.27
C ALA A 156 53.50 0.90 -28.45
N GLU A 157 52.25 1.32 -28.32
CA GLU A 157 51.06 0.50 -28.59
C GLU A 157 50.99 0.14 -30.08
N ILE A 158 50.91 -1.15 -30.38
CA ILE A 158 50.78 -1.68 -31.75
C ILE A 158 49.48 -2.46 -31.96
N GLY A 159 48.72 -2.70 -30.89
CA GLY A 159 47.40 -3.31 -30.98
C GLY A 159 46.63 -3.20 -29.67
N ARG A 160 45.30 -3.13 -29.78
CA ARG A 160 44.40 -2.98 -28.64
C ARG A 160 43.09 -3.73 -28.87
N GLY A 161 42.65 -4.45 -27.85
CA GLY A 161 41.32 -5.03 -27.78
C GLY A 161 40.60 -4.62 -26.51
N THR A 162 39.28 -4.46 -26.56
CA THR A 162 38.45 -4.11 -25.41
C THR A 162 37.31 -5.11 -25.30
N LEU A 163 37.21 -5.74 -24.13
CA LEU A 163 36.13 -6.65 -23.76
C LEU A 163 35.23 -5.95 -22.74
N GLU A 164 33.93 -5.92 -22.99
CA GLU A 164 32.93 -5.42 -22.05
C GLU A 164 32.27 -6.60 -21.33
N ILE A 165 32.14 -6.49 -20.01
CA ILE A 165 31.57 -7.51 -19.13
C ILE A 165 30.26 -7.00 -18.53
N ALA A 166 29.29 -7.91 -18.48
CA ALA A 166 28.06 -7.74 -17.71
C ALA A 166 27.85 -8.97 -16.81
N THR A 167 27.45 -8.75 -15.56
CA THR A 167 27.09 -9.82 -14.63
C THR A 167 25.76 -9.53 -13.95
N ARG A 168 24.98 -10.57 -13.64
CA ARG A 168 23.72 -10.47 -12.89
C ARG A 168 23.42 -11.76 -12.13
N ALA A 169 22.97 -11.63 -10.89
CA ALA A 169 22.52 -12.77 -10.09
C ALA A 169 21.26 -12.44 -9.28
N SER A 170 20.38 -13.43 -9.12
CA SER A 170 19.26 -13.37 -8.18
C SER A 170 19.57 -14.27 -6.98
N LEU A 171 19.48 -13.71 -5.78
CA LEU A 171 19.70 -14.39 -4.52
C LEU A 171 18.39 -15.03 -4.03
N PRO A 172 18.42 -16.29 -3.56
CA PRO A 172 17.24 -16.95 -3.05
C PRO A 172 16.91 -16.43 -1.65
N ALA A 173 15.74 -15.79 -1.50
CA ALA A 173 15.18 -15.53 -0.16
C ALA A 173 14.96 -16.84 0.62
N LYS A 174 14.75 -17.96 -0.08
CA LYS A 174 14.62 -19.33 0.45
C LYS A 174 15.46 -20.28 -0.41
N GLY A 175 16.58 -20.79 0.11
CA GLY A 175 17.50 -21.70 -0.58
C GLY A 175 18.97 -21.31 -0.43
N THR A 176 19.88 -22.27 -0.57
CA THR A 176 21.32 -22.08 -0.27
C THR A 176 22.19 -22.01 -1.51
N THR A 177 21.59 -21.96 -2.71
CA THR A 177 22.32 -21.99 -3.98
C THR A 177 21.77 -20.96 -4.95
N TRP A 178 22.64 -20.37 -5.75
CA TRP A 178 22.24 -19.43 -6.81
C TRP A 178 23.22 -19.47 -7.98
N ASN A 179 22.75 -18.96 -9.12
CA ASN A 179 23.55 -18.80 -10.32
C ASN A 179 23.77 -17.30 -10.59
N GLU A 180 24.95 -16.97 -11.09
CA GLU A 180 25.25 -15.65 -11.65
C GLU A 180 25.49 -15.81 -13.15
N GLN A 181 24.75 -15.05 -13.95
CA GLN A 181 24.93 -14.96 -15.38
C GLN A 181 26.08 -14.00 -15.67
N ILE A 182 27.04 -14.45 -16.48
CA ILE A 182 28.17 -13.66 -16.94
C ILE A 182 28.05 -13.56 -18.46
N THR A 183 28.31 -12.39 -19.01
CA THR A 183 28.44 -12.17 -20.44
C THR A 183 29.68 -11.31 -20.70
N VAL A 184 30.43 -11.66 -21.73
CA VAL A 184 31.55 -10.85 -22.23
C VAL A 184 31.38 -10.60 -23.72
N LYS A 185 31.66 -9.39 -24.17
CA LYS A 185 31.59 -9.01 -25.59
C LYS A 185 32.85 -8.25 -26.00
N MET A 186 33.42 -8.56 -27.16
CA MET A 186 34.48 -7.71 -27.70
C MET A 186 33.87 -6.48 -28.37
N ILE A 187 34.16 -5.30 -27.84
CA ILE A 187 33.57 -4.03 -28.27
C ILE A 187 34.57 -3.09 -28.95
N GLY A 188 35.87 -3.40 -28.87
CA GLY A 188 36.93 -2.66 -29.54
C GLY A 188 38.05 -3.58 -29.99
N ALA A 189 38.59 -3.32 -31.18
CA ALA A 189 39.71 -4.04 -31.79
C ALA A 189 40.47 -3.08 -32.70
N SER A 190 41.80 -3.05 -32.63
CA SER A 190 42.65 -2.21 -33.48
C SER A 190 44.09 -2.71 -33.54
N GLY A 191 44.82 -2.30 -34.59
CA GLY A 191 46.19 -2.74 -34.85
C GLY A 191 46.27 -4.25 -34.99
N ASP A 192 47.25 -4.85 -34.33
CA ASP A 192 47.50 -6.30 -34.40
C ASP A 192 46.51 -7.15 -33.59
N VAL A 193 45.63 -6.54 -32.78
CA VAL A 193 44.61 -7.23 -31.99
C VAL A 193 43.30 -7.25 -32.77
N THR A 194 43.07 -8.34 -33.50
CA THR A 194 41.81 -8.59 -34.24
C THR A 194 40.85 -9.52 -33.52
N THR A 195 41.38 -10.34 -32.61
CA THR A 195 40.67 -11.39 -31.87
C THR A 195 41.33 -11.57 -30.51
N LEU A 196 40.54 -11.94 -29.49
CA LEU A 196 41.01 -12.25 -28.14
C LEU A 196 40.43 -13.57 -27.65
N ASN A 197 41.23 -14.37 -26.96
CA ASN A 197 40.76 -15.50 -26.18
C ASN A 197 40.44 -15.05 -24.76
N ALA A 198 39.30 -15.49 -24.22
CA ALA A 198 38.87 -15.15 -22.87
C ALA A 198 38.53 -16.39 -22.04
N LYS A 199 39.06 -16.46 -20.81
CA LYS A 199 38.61 -17.40 -19.77
C LYS A 199 38.15 -16.61 -18.56
N PHE A 200 37.14 -17.13 -17.87
CA PHE A 200 36.60 -16.50 -16.68
C PHE A 200 36.54 -17.50 -15.54
N ARG A 201 36.92 -17.08 -14.34
CA ARG A 201 36.77 -17.83 -13.11
C ARG A 201 36.17 -16.96 -12.01
N ALA A 202 35.15 -17.49 -11.36
CA ALA A 202 34.57 -16.93 -10.16
C ALA A 202 34.99 -17.72 -8.92
N SER A 203 35.09 -17.00 -7.80
CA SER A 203 35.23 -17.54 -6.45
C SER A 203 34.38 -16.72 -5.48
N CYS A 204 34.37 -17.11 -4.21
CA CYS A 204 33.76 -16.33 -3.15
C CYS A 204 34.53 -16.53 -1.84
N GLY A 205 34.32 -15.62 -0.89
CA GLY A 205 34.95 -15.66 0.43
C GLY A 205 34.46 -16.79 1.34
N THR A 206 35.01 -16.85 2.55
CA THR A 206 34.67 -17.83 3.58
C THR A 206 33.17 -17.89 3.85
N GLY A 207 32.63 -19.10 3.96
CA GLY A 207 31.18 -19.32 4.14
C GLY A 207 30.41 -19.48 2.83
N CYS A 208 31.07 -19.34 1.67
CA CYS A 208 30.54 -19.65 0.35
C CYS A 208 31.45 -20.61 -0.42
N THR A 209 30.87 -21.38 -1.32
CA THR A 209 31.57 -22.24 -2.28
C THR A 209 31.11 -21.91 -3.69
N ALA A 210 32.03 -21.58 -4.60
CA ALA A 210 31.73 -21.51 -6.03
C ALA A 210 31.70 -22.94 -6.60
N THR A 211 30.50 -23.50 -6.75
CA THR A 211 30.27 -24.89 -7.20
C THR A 211 30.45 -25.08 -8.70
N LYS A 212 30.23 -24.01 -9.48
CA LYS A 212 30.63 -23.91 -10.89
C LYS A 212 31.42 -22.62 -11.06
N THR A 213 32.73 -22.75 -11.21
CA THR A 213 33.65 -21.60 -11.19
C THR A 213 33.82 -20.92 -12.53
N ALA A 214 33.59 -21.61 -13.66
CA ALA A 214 33.79 -21.06 -14.99
C ALA A 214 32.50 -21.10 -15.82
N PRO A 215 32.03 -19.96 -16.36
CA PRO A 215 30.91 -19.93 -17.29
C PRO A 215 31.35 -20.39 -18.70
N TRP A 216 32.63 -20.16 -19.04
CA TRP A 216 33.34 -20.66 -20.22
C TRP A 216 34.84 -20.82 -19.87
N TYR A 217 35.52 -21.75 -20.55
CA TYR A 217 36.94 -22.07 -20.32
C TYR A 217 37.84 -21.77 -21.53
N GLY A 218 37.51 -20.69 -22.25
CA GLY A 218 38.15 -20.29 -23.49
C GLY A 218 37.10 -19.98 -24.55
N GLY A 219 37.54 -19.30 -25.61
CA GLY A 219 36.70 -18.94 -26.74
C GLY A 219 37.29 -17.70 -27.40
N ASP A 220 37.44 -17.76 -28.72
CA ASP A 220 37.95 -16.63 -29.48
C ASP A 220 36.79 -15.65 -29.75
N LEU A 221 37.03 -14.40 -29.40
CA LEU A 221 36.13 -13.27 -29.56
C LEU A 221 36.72 -12.36 -30.62
N ALA A 222 36.04 -12.23 -31.76
CA ALA A 222 36.24 -11.14 -32.71
C ALA A 222 35.34 -9.95 -32.36
N LEU A 223 35.59 -8.79 -32.96
CA LEU A 223 34.78 -7.58 -32.75
C LEU A 223 33.29 -7.87 -32.96
N GLY A 224 32.48 -7.53 -31.96
CA GLY A 224 31.03 -7.72 -31.96
C GLY A 224 30.56 -9.09 -31.43
N GLN A 225 31.45 -10.08 -31.29
CA GLN A 225 31.10 -11.39 -30.75
C GLN A 225 31.02 -11.38 -29.22
N SER A 226 30.26 -12.32 -28.67
CA SER A 226 30.05 -12.48 -27.23
C SER A 226 30.13 -13.94 -26.79
N LEU A 227 30.61 -14.15 -25.56
CA LEU A 227 30.47 -15.40 -24.83
C LEU A 227 29.53 -15.16 -23.64
N GLY A 228 28.68 -16.14 -23.34
CA GLY A 228 27.74 -16.07 -22.23
C GLY A 228 27.61 -17.42 -21.54
N GLY A 229 27.31 -17.40 -20.25
CA GLY A 229 27.20 -18.60 -19.42
C GLY A 229 27.03 -18.26 -17.95
N THR A 230 26.86 -19.29 -17.13
CA THR A 230 26.60 -19.13 -15.69
C THR A 230 27.74 -19.65 -14.84
N VAL A 231 28.02 -18.98 -13.73
CA VAL A 231 28.69 -19.55 -12.57
C VAL A 231 27.66 -19.87 -11.50
N ALA A 232 28.00 -20.77 -10.58
CA ALA A 232 27.11 -21.21 -9.51
C ALA A 232 27.81 -21.16 -8.17
N TYR A 233 27.04 -20.80 -7.14
CA TYR A 233 27.50 -20.66 -5.77
C TYR A 233 26.59 -21.42 -4.82
N SER A 234 27.14 -21.80 -3.67
CA SER A 234 26.39 -22.30 -2.53
C SER A 234 26.90 -21.72 -1.22
N SER A 235 26.00 -21.51 -0.26
CA SER A 235 26.32 -21.16 1.12
C SER A 235 25.29 -21.80 2.04
N ALA A 236 25.76 -22.70 2.91
CA ALA A 236 24.93 -23.47 3.83
C ALA A 236 25.36 -23.15 5.28
N PRO A 237 25.00 -21.97 5.82
CA PRO A 237 25.23 -21.67 7.22
C PRO A 237 24.48 -22.68 8.11
N ALA A 238 25.03 -22.97 9.28
CA ALA A 238 24.34 -23.78 10.28
C ALA A 238 23.07 -23.06 10.77
N ALA A 239 22.12 -23.83 11.34
CA ALA A 239 20.92 -23.26 11.94
C ALA A 239 21.27 -22.16 12.97
N GLY A 240 20.63 -21.01 12.85
CA GLY A 240 20.91 -19.83 13.67
C GLY A 240 22.14 -19.02 13.27
N ALA A 241 22.96 -19.48 12.33
CA ALA A 241 24.20 -18.83 11.93
C ALA A 241 24.02 -17.88 10.74
N VAL A 242 24.98 -16.97 10.61
CA VAL A 242 25.10 -15.99 9.53
C VAL A 242 26.46 -16.14 8.86
N ALA A 243 26.48 -16.19 7.53
CA ALA A 243 27.68 -16.16 6.71
C ALA A 243 27.65 -14.91 5.82
N GLU A 244 28.71 -14.11 5.84
CA GLU A 244 28.87 -12.95 4.96
C GLU A 244 30.14 -13.09 4.14
N PHE A 245 30.03 -12.84 2.84
CA PHE A 245 31.15 -12.97 1.91
C PHE A 245 30.93 -12.08 0.68
N THR A 246 31.98 -11.84 -0.09
CA THR A 246 31.90 -11.25 -1.44
C THR A 246 32.12 -12.33 -2.48
N THR A 247 31.60 -12.10 -3.69
CA THR A 247 32.02 -12.83 -4.89
C THR A 247 33.24 -12.15 -5.49
N SER A 248 34.13 -12.94 -6.07
CA SER A 248 35.39 -12.51 -6.66
C SER A 248 35.52 -13.06 -8.07
N TYR A 249 36.14 -12.29 -8.96
CA TYR A 249 36.20 -12.60 -10.38
C TYR A 249 37.62 -12.46 -10.89
N LYS A 250 38.01 -13.40 -11.75
CA LYS A 250 39.29 -13.48 -12.42
C LYS A 250 39.06 -13.74 -13.89
N MET A 251 39.72 -12.95 -14.74
CA MET A 251 39.69 -13.13 -16.17
C MET A 251 41.11 -13.32 -16.71
N TYR A 252 41.21 -14.16 -17.74
CA TYR A 252 42.43 -14.47 -18.45
C TYR A 252 42.21 -14.08 -19.90
N VAL A 253 42.86 -13.01 -20.32
CA VAL A 253 42.72 -12.47 -21.68
C VAL A 253 44.04 -12.62 -22.42
N THR A 254 44.02 -13.30 -23.55
CA THR A 254 45.20 -13.49 -24.40
C THR A 254 44.87 -13.35 -25.87
N SER A 255 45.88 -13.17 -26.71
CA SER A 255 45.71 -13.42 -28.14
C SER A 255 45.49 -14.92 -28.41
N PRO A 256 44.76 -15.29 -29.48
CA PRO A 256 44.53 -16.70 -29.82
C PRO A 256 45.84 -17.50 -29.94
N GLY A 257 45.87 -18.69 -29.34
CA GLY A 257 47.05 -19.57 -29.32
C GLY A 257 48.10 -19.24 -28.24
N ALA A 258 47.92 -18.15 -27.48
CA ALA A 258 48.69 -17.87 -26.27
C ALA A 258 47.95 -18.38 -25.01
N THR A 259 48.72 -18.87 -24.03
CA THR A 259 48.19 -19.35 -22.74
C THR A 259 48.64 -18.40 -21.65
N ALA A 260 47.72 -17.67 -21.02
CA ALA A 260 48.01 -16.95 -19.79
C ALA A 260 48.22 -17.95 -18.66
N VAL A 261 49.30 -17.77 -17.90
CA VAL A 261 49.63 -18.62 -16.74
C VAL A 261 48.98 -18.09 -15.46
N ASP A 262 48.75 -16.76 -15.40
CA ASP A 262 48.11 -16.06 -14.29
C ASP A 262 46.87 -15.25 -14.74
N PRO A 263 45.92 -14.97 -13.84
CA PRO A 263 44.82 -14.06 -14.14
C PRO A 263 45.37 -12.64 -14.33
N ASN A 264 45.04 -12.01 -15.46
CA ASN A 264 45.55 -10.68 -15.79
C ASN A 264 44.48 -9.57 -15.67
N ALA A 265 43.28 -9.92 -15.22
CA ALA A 265 42.28 -9.00 -14.71
C ALA A 265 41.55 -9.63 -13.51
N SER A 266 41.44 -8.91 -12.39
CA SER A 266 40.76 -9.38 -11.17
C SER A 266 40.00 -8.26 -10.48
N TRP A 267 38.81 -8.55 -9.96
CA TRP A 267 38.00 -7.63 -9.17
C TRP A 267 37.03 -8.39 -8.26
N ASP A 268 36.46 -7.69 -7.29
CA ASP A 268 35.46 -8.21 -6.37
C ASP A 268 34.11 -7.51 -6.54
N ASN A 269 33.03 -8.16 -6.14
CA ASN A 269 31.76 -7.49 -5.92
C ASN A 269 31.89 -6.53 -4.72
N PRO A 270 31.61 -5.22 -4.88
CA PRO A 270 31.75 -4.23 -3.82
C PRO A 270 30.95 -4.49 -2.54
N ARG A 271 29.82 -5.20 -2.66
CA ARG A 271 28.92 -5.46 -1.53
C ARG A 271 28.95 -6.91 -1.14
N ARG A 272 28.85 -7.15 0.17
CA ARG A 272 28.71 -8.48 0.74
C ARG A 272 27.35 -9.07 0.38
N ILE A 273 27.33 -10.39 0.26
CA ILE A 273 26.14 -11.23 0.28
C ILE A 273 26.11 -11.86 1.67
N ARG A 274 24.95 -11.82 2.32
CA ARG A 274 24.68 -12.53 3.57
C ARG A 274 23.82 -13.73 3.25
N CYS A 275 24.26 -14.93 3.62
CA CYS A 275 23.39 -16.09 3.71
C CYS A 275 23.24 -16.48 5.19
N ASP A 276 22.03 -16.75 5.63
CA ASP A 276 21.73 -17.04 7.03
C ASP A 276 20.70 -18.16 7.17
N ASP A 277 20.66 -18.78 8.34
CA ASP A 277 19.55 -19.63 8.81
C ASP A 277 19.05 -19.13 10.17
N ALA A 278 19.04 -17.80 10.33
CA ALA A 278 18.86 -17.11 11.62
C ALA A 278 17.44 -16.58 11.86
N LEU A 279 16.50 -16.80 10.93
CA LEU A 279 15.10 -16.37 11.08
C LEU A 279 14.32 -17.17 12.14
N GLY A 280 14.73 -18.41 12.41
CA GLY A 280 14.05 -19.35 13.30
C GLY A 280 12.78 -19.98 12.70
N GLY A 281 12.13 -20.85 13.48
CA GLY A 281 10.86 -21.49 13.10
C GLY A 281 10.97 -22.48 11.94
N THR A 282 10.02 -22.41 11.00
CA THR A 282 9.99 -23.24 9.77
C THR A 282 10.69 -22.58 8.58
N SER A 283 11.23 -21.37 8.77
CA SER A 283 11.99 -20.67 7.72
C SER A 283 13.24 -21.46 7.36
N ARG A 284 13.58 -21.46 6.07
CA ARG A 284 14.78 -22.13 5.55
C ARG A 284 15.91 -21.12 5.38
N ALA A 285 17.15 -21.62 5.35
CA ALA A 285 18.32 -20.84 4.99
C ALA A 285 18.16 -20.11 3.64
N GLY A 286 18.82 -18.97 3.48
CA GLY A 286 18.73 -18.14 2.28
C GLY A 286 19.58 -16.89 2.34
N CYS A 287 19.61 -16.15 1.25
CA CYS A 287 20.61 -15.13 0.98
C CYS A 287 20.01 -13.77 0.60
N ALA A 288 20.67 -12.69 0.98
CA ALA A 288 20.31 -11.32 0.66
C ALA A 288 21.55 -10.41 0.59
N VAL A 289 21.41 -9.22 0.02
CA VAL A 289 22.40 -8.14 0.12
C VAL A 289 22.08 -7.33 1.38
N PRO A 290 22.81 -7.50 2.51
CA PRO A 290 22.45 -6.93 3.81
C PRO A 290 22.49 -5.40 3.83
N SER A 291 23.27 -4.76 2.95
CA SER A 291 23.38 -3.31 2.84
C SER A 291 22.19 -2.65 2.14
N VAL A 292 21.31 -3.42 1.49
CA VAL A 292 20.02 -2.92 0.97
C VAL A 292 18.99 -3.10 2.08
N MET A 293 18.41 -1.99 2.54
CA MET A 293 17.44 -2.01 3.64
C MET A 293 16.20 -2.83 3.23
N PRO A 294 15.80 -3.85 4.01
CA PRO A 294 14.58 -4.59 3.75
C PRO A 294 13.34 -3.72 3.91
N VAL A 295 12.35 -3.96 3.07
CA VAL A 295 11.04 -3.30 3.11
C VAL A 295 9.99 -4.36 3.39
N VAL A 296 9.51 -4.41 4.64
CA VAL A 296 8.47 -5.33 5.09
C VAL A 296 7.11 -4.78 4.65
N PRO A 297 6.38 -5.45 3.74
CA PRO A 297 5.08 -4.97 3.31
C PRO A 297 3.99 -5.38 4.31
N MET A 298 3.04 -4.48 4.54
CA MET A 298 1.75 -4.79 5.16
C MET A 298 0.65 -4.20 4.30
N LYS A 299 -0.36 -5.00 4.00
CA LYS A 299 -1.48 -4.59 3.16
C LYS A 299 -2.79 -5.04 3.77
N THR A 300 -3.80 -4.19 3.63
CA THR A 300 -5.19 -4.56 3.91
C THR A 300 -6.10 -4.03 2.81
N THR A 301 -7.19 -4.75 2.56
CA THR A 301 -8.32 -4.35 1.74
C THR A 301 -9.56 -4.10 2.60
N ASN A 302 -10.68 -3.74 1.99
CA ASN A 302 -11.97 -3.61 2.67
C ASN A 302 -12.59 -4.95 3.10
N ALA A 303 -12.08 -6.08 2.62
CA ALA A 303 -12.57 -7.41 3.00
C ALA A 303 -11.71 -8.06 4.09
N ASP A 304 -10.54 -7.49 4.38
CA ASP A 304 -9.59 -8.05 5.33
C ASP A 304 -9.86 -7.55 6.75
N PRO A 305 -9.48 -8.33 7.79
CA PRO A 305 -9.43 -7.85 9.17
C PRO A 305 -8.21 -6.91 9.38
N GLY A 306 -8.25 -5.74 8.75
CA GLY A 306 -7.15 -4.78 8.63
C GLY A 306 -6.94 -3.77 9.75
N GLY A 307 -7.71 -3.82 10.84
CA GLY A 307 -7.76 -2.75 11.85
C GLY A 307 -6.39 -2.35 12.39
N ALA A 308 -5.58 -3.33 12.79
CA ALA A 308 -4.22 -3.08 13.27
C ALA A 308 -3.30 -2.49 12.17
N VAL A 309 -3.40 -2.99 10.93
CA VAL A 309 -2.64 -2.45 9.79
C VAL A 309 -2.99 -0.99 9.53
N SER A 310 -4.28 -0.62 9.60
CA SER A 310 -4.73 0.76 9.50
C SER A 310 -4.17 1.64 10.61
N ALA A 311 -4.18 1.17 11.86
CA ALA A 311 -3.62 1.91 12.98
C ALA A 311 -2.11 2.19 12.79
N TYR A 312 -1.37 1.25 12.19
CA TYR A 312 0.06 1.44 11.87
C TYR A 312 0.27 2.47 10.76
N ASP A 313 -0.57 2.46 9.72
CA ASP A 313 -0.56 3.50 8.67
C ASP A 313 -0.87 4.88 9.26
N TRP A 314 -1.89 4.97 10.12
CA TRP A 314 -2.22 6.20 10.83
C TRP A 314 -1.04 6.69 11.67
N ALA A 315 -0.40 5.82 12.44
CA ALA A 315 0.75 6.17 13.27
C ALA A 315 1.91 6.72 12.43
N GLN A 316 2.19 6.08 11.28
CA GLN A 316 3.21 6.50 10.33
C GLN A 316 2.96 7.89 9.71
N LYS A 317 1.70 8.31 9.63
CA LYS A 317 1.29 9.60 9.04
C LYS A 317 1.17 10.71 10.08
N ASN A 318 0.82 10.38 11.32
CA ASN A 318 0.37 11.36 12.33
C ASN A 318 1.32 11.55 13.51
N LEU A 319 2.25 10.62 13.76
CA LEU A 319 3.24 10.75 14.84
C LEU A 319 4.60 11.22 14.31
N ASP A 320 5.27 12.08 15.07
CA ASP A 320 6.58 12.68 14.75
C ASP A 320 7.66 11.62 14.54
N GLY A 321 7.55 10.48 15.23
CA GLY A 321 8.48 9.36 15.09
C GLY A 321 8.48 8.76 13.69
N ALA A 322 7.34 8.82 12.97
CA ALA A 322 7.16 8.26 11.62
C ALA A 322 7.77 6.84 11.46
N TRP A 323 7.64 6.02 12.50
CA TRP A 323 8.37 4.76 12.64
C TRP A 323 8.08 3.79 11.49
N GLY A 324 9.12 3.13 10.98
CA GLY A 324 9.05 2.24 9.83
C GLY A 324 9.14 2.95 8.47
N LYS A 325 9.30 4.28 8.42
CA LYS A 325 9.68 4.99 7.17
C LYS A 325 11.20 5.00 6.99
N LYS A 326 11.68 5.32 5.77
CA LYS A 326 13.12 5.40 5.43
C LYS A 326 13.96 6.27 6.38
N GLY A 327 13.40 7.37 6.88
CA GLY A 327 14.07 8.27 7.83
C GLY A 327 14.11 7.74 9.27
N SER A 328 13.14 6.90 9.63
CA SER A 328 12.95 6.36 10.99
C SER A 328 12.62 4.85 10.92
N PRO A 329 13.51 4.01 10.36
CA PRO A 329 13.22 2.59 10.20
C PRO A 329 13.18 1.90 11.56
N LEU A 330 12.47 0.77 11.61
CA LEU A 330 12.40 -0.09 12.78
C LEU A 330 13.61 -1.02 12.82
N THR A 331 13.95 -1.52 14.01
CA THR A 331 15.04 -2.48 14.19
C THR A 331 14.49 -3.78 14.76
N ARG A 332 14.60 -4.90 14.03
CA ARG A 332 14.09 -6.19 14.49
C ARG A 332 14.76 -6.58 15.82
N SER A 333 13.95 -7.06 16.75
CA SER A 333 14.40 -7.57 18.04
C SER A 333 13.63 -8.82 18.42
N THR A 334 14.33 -9.94 18.51
CA THR A 334 13.76 -11.24 18.92
C THR A 334 13.80 -11.45 20.43
N ASN A 335 14.67 -10.74 21.14
CA ASN A 335 14.80 -10.79 22.59
C ASN A 335 13.94 -9.72 23.27
N GLY A 336 13.25 -10.07 24.36
CA GLY A 336 12.46 -9.12 25.15
C GLY A 336 11.14 -8.67 24.51
N VAL A 337 10.66 -9.38 23.48
CA VAL A 337 9.40 -9.05 22.78
C VAL A 337 8.23 -8.96 23.76
N ALA A 338 8.02 -9.99 24.59
CA ALA A 338 6.94 -10.00 25.58
C ALA A 338 7.01 -8.82 26.56
N ALA A 339 8.22 -8.39 26.95
CA ALA A 339 8.40 -7.25 27.86
C ALA A 339 8.05 -5.92 27.17
N ARG A 340 8.40 -5.74 25.89
CA ARG A 340 8.01 -4.55 25.12
C ARG A 340 6.51 -4.51 24.86
N THR A 341 5.92 -5.61 24.41
CA THR A 341 4.46 -5.70 24.24
C THR A 341 3.75 -5.43 25.57
N ALA A 342 4.24 -5.96 26.69
CA ALA A 342 3.68 -5.65 28.01
C ALA A 342 3.91 -4.19 28.45
N GLY A 343 5.01 -3.54 28.04
CA GLY A 343 5.25 -2.12 28.30
C GLY A 343 4.17 -1.23 27.68
N THR A 344 3.82 -1.52 26.42
CA THR A 344 2.78 -0.79 25.69
C THR A 344 1.36 -1.20 26.11
N CYS A 345 1.08 -2.50 26.18
CA CYS A 345 -0.27 -3.05 26.33
C CYS A 345 -0.62 -3.51 27.76
N GLY A 346 0.32 -3.55 28.70
CA GLY A 346 0.09 -4.13 30.04
C GLY A 346 -0.93 -3.37 30.89
N GLY A 347 -1.11 -2.08 30.64
CA GLY A 347 -2.13 -1.22 31.27
C GLY A 347 -3.38 -1.00 30.43
N PHE A 348 -3.53 -1.70 29.30
CA PHE A 348 -4.62 -1.51 28.35
C PHE A 348 -5.99 -1.71 29.01
N LYS A 349 -6.90 -0.75 28.80
CA LYS A 349 -8.29 -0.84 29.23
C LYS A 349 -9.18 -1.14 28.05
N ALA A 350 -9.68 -2.36 27.97
CA ALA A 350 -10.61 -2.77 26.95
C ALA A 350 -11.87 -1.88 26.94
N GLN A 351 -12.36 -1.56 25.75
CA GLN A 351 -13.56 -0.78 25.45
C GLN A 351 -14.60 -1.70 24.76
N PRO A 352 -15.17 -2.68 25.48
CA PRO A 352 -16.04 -3.69 24.88
C PRO A 352 -17.32 -3.12 24.24
N GLU A 353 -17.72 -1.92 24.67
CA GLU A 353 -18.86 -1.17 24.11
C GLU A 353 -18.54 -0.53 22.74
N LEU A 354 -17.26 -0.35 22.41
CA LEU A 354 -16.81 0.25 21.15
C LEU A 354 -16.21 -0.79 20.19
N VAL A 355 -15.46 -1.75 20.74
CA VAL A 355 -14.81 -2.82 19.98
C VAL A 355 -15.15 -4.17 20.61
N THR A 356 -15.84 -5.03 19.87
CA THR A 356 -16.19 -6.37 20.36
C THR A 356 -14.92 -7.20 20.57
N ALA A 357 -14.81 -7.82 21.76
CA ALA A 357 -13.62 -8.59 22.15
C ALA A 357 -12.32 -7.77 22.03
N ASP A 358 -12.37 -6.51 22.49
CA ASP A 358 -11.30 -5.54 22.36
C ASP A 358 -9.94 -6.03 22.89
N THR A 359 -8.90 -5.84 22.07
CA THR A 359 -7.51 -6.19 22.35
C THR A 359 -6.58 -5.06 21.94
N CYS A 360 -5.38 -5.05 22.51
CA CYS A 360 -4.36 -4.06 22.23
C CYS A 360 -3.50 -4.45 21.02
N GLY A 361 -3.41 -3.56 20.03
CA GLY A 361 -2.38 -3.54 18.99
C GLY A 361 -1.34 -2.46 19.29
N ASP A 362 -0.09 -2.83 19.47
CA ASP A 362 1.02 -1.92 19.77
C ASP A 362 1.79 -1.51 18.50
N PHE A 363 2.08 -0.21 18.36
CA PHE A 363 2.99 0.31 17.34
C PHE A 363 3.88 1.44 17.86
N PRO A 364 5.21 1.39 17.71
CA PRO A 364 5.99 0.26 17.18
C PRO A 364 5.77 -1.03 17.97
N PHE A 365 5.73 -2.16 17.26
CA PHE A 365 5.42 -3.47 17.82
C PHE A 365 6.55 -4.03 18.67
N GLY A 366 6.23 -4.94 19.58
CA GLY A 366 7.20 -5.60 20.47
C GLY A 366 8.36 -6.32 19.75
N GLU A 367 8.19 -6.73 18.49
CA GLU A 367 9.22 -7.32 17.64
C GLU A 367 10.23 -6.29 17.10
N ALA A 368 10.07 -5.01 17.42
CA ALA A 368 11.01 -3.93 17.13
C ALA A 368 11.63 -3.34 18.40
N LYS A 369 12.89 -2.86 18.33
CA LYS A 369 13.58 -2.22 19.45
C LYS A 369 12.93 -0.90 19.88
N GLU A 370 12.27 -0.24 18.95
CA GLU A 370 11.58 1.03 19.12
C GLU A 370 10.23 0.87 19.84
N GLY A 371 9.75 -0.37 20.00
CA GLY A 371 8.52 -0.68 20.74
C GLY A 371 8.71 -0.71 22.26
N GLY A 372 7.59 -0.76 22.98
CA GLY A 372 7.58 -0.93 24.45
C GLY A 372 7.63 0.36 25.27
N ALA A 373 7.28 1.49 24.66
CA ALA A 373 6.96 2.70 25.41
C ALA A 373 5.75 2.46 26.34
N ALA A 374 5.69 3.19 27.45
CA ALA A 374 4.62 2.99 28.43
C ALA A 374 3.26 3.35 27.81
N GLY A 375 2.27 2.46 27.92
CA GLY A 375 0.94 2.65 27.30
C GLY A 375 0.28 4.00 27.59
N ALA A 376 0.45 4.54 28.80
CA ALA A 376 -0.09 5.84 29.21
C ALA A 376 0.52 7.06 28.46
N GLN A 377 1.60 6.86 27.69
CA GLN A 377 2.23 7.86 26.84
C GLN A 377 1.83 7.70 25.36
N CYS A 378 1.19 6.59 25.00
CA CYS A 378 0.79 6.32 23.63
C CYS A 378 -0.49 7.08 23.25
N ALA A 379 -0.67 7.32 21.96
CA ALA A 379 -1.98 7.68 21.44
C ALA A 379 -2.89 6.43 21.46
N GLU A 380 -4.03 6.52 22.15
CA GLU A 380 -5.07 5.49 22.09
C GLU A 380 -5.94 5.71 20.86
N VAL A 381 -6.06 4.70 20.00
CA VAL A 381 -6.82 4.82 18.75
C VAL A 381 -7.77 3.66 18.50
N ILE A 382 -8.86 3.93 17.79
CA ILE A 382 -9.83 2.93 17.33
C ILE A 382 -9.85 2.97 15.80
N PRO A 383 -9.25 1.99 15.11
CA PRO A 383 -9.46 1.80 13.69
C PRO A 383 -10.89 1.28 13.44
N ASN A 384 -11.53 1.81 12.42
CA ASN A 384 -12.90 1.53 12.06
C ASN A 384 -13.01 1.43 10.54
N LEU A 385 -13.48 0.29 10.07
CA LEU A 385 -13.78 0.07 8.67
C LEU A 385 -15.20 0.60 8.37
N GLY A 386 -15.28 1.74 7.69
CA GLY A 386 -16.54 2.35 7.24
C GLY A 386 -16.57 2.44 5.72
N ASP A 387 -17.64 1.92 5.09
CA ASP A 387 -17.91 2.04 3.64
C ASP A 387 -16.78 1.62 2.69
N GLY A 388 -15.96 0.66 3.12
CA GLY A 388 -14.85 0.12 2.33
C GLY A 388 -13.50 0.80 2.56
N GLU A 389 -13.41 1.71 3.54
CA GLU A 389 -12.18 2.40 3.93
C GLU A 389 -11.89 2.28 5.42
N TRP A 390 -10.61 2.32 5.76
CA TRP A 390 -10.19 2.36 7.15
C TRP A 390 -10.03 3.80 7.61
N ASP A 391 -10.76 4.20 8.64
CA ASP A 391 -10.55 5.44 9.38
C ASP A 391 -10.08 5.10 10.80
N THR A 392 -9.28 5.95 11.42
CA THR A 392 -8.71 5.71 12.76
C THR A 392 -8.98 6.90 13.66
N TYR A 393 -9.81 6.71 14.68
CA TYR A 393 -10.16 7.75 15.66
C TYR A 393 -9.21 7.73 16.85
N VAL A 394 -8.94 8.90 17.43
CA VAL A 394 -8.26 9.00 18.73
C VAL A 394 -9.30 8.95 19.85
N LEU A 395 -9.13 8.07 20.84
CA LEU A 395 -10.07 7.86 21.95
C LEU A 395 -9.94 8.97 23.03
N ASN A 396 -11.03 9.26 23.77
CA ASN A 396 -11.13 10.20 24.91
C ASN A 396 -11.00 11.71 24.58
N ASP A 397 -11.82 12.26 23.67
CA ASP A 397 -11.85 13.71 23.33
C ASP A 397 -10.52 14.28 22.81
N GLY A 398 -9.71 13.44 22.14
CA GLY A 398 -8.45 13.80 21.48
C GLY A 398 -8.61 14.69 20.24
N HIS A 399 -9.38 15.77 20.30
CA HIS A 399 -9.32 16.83 19.28
C HIS A 399 -7.92 17.46 19.19
N VAL A 400 -7.09 17.27 20.21
CA VAL A 400 -5.66 17.60 20.19
C VAL A 400 -4.86 16.30 20.10
N LEU A 401 -4.59 15.88 18.87
CA LEU A 401 -3.54 14.90 18.58
C LEU A 401 -2.23 15.39 19.22
N ASN A 402 -1.59 14.55 20.03
CA ASN A 402 -0.20 14.76 20.44
C ASN A 402 0.72 14.02 19.45
N PRO A 403 1.25 14.68 18.41
CA PRO A 403 2.11 14.03 17.43
C PRO A 403 3.42 13.53 18.05
N ALA A 404 3.82 14.06 19.21
CA ALA A 404 5.02 13.63 19.94
C ALA A 404 4.83 12.33 20.74
N ALA A 405 3.63 11.71 20.72
CA ALA A 405 3.43 10.40 21.34
C ALA A 405 4.40 9.37 20.71
N PRO A 406 5.14 8.58 21.51
CA PRO A 406 6.16 7.68 20.99
C PRO A 406 5.57 6.41 20.35
N CYS A 407 4.28 6.14 20.58
CA CYS A 407 3.60 4.90 20.24
C CYS A 407 2.09 5.10 20.06
N VAL A 408 1.46 4.08 19.50
CA VAL A 408 0.01 3.87 19.42
C VAL A 408 -0.38 2.65 20.23
N GLN A 409 -1.48 2.78 20.95
CA GLN A 409 -2.24 1.70 21.56
C GLN A 409 -3.58 1.59 20.83
N ALA A 410 -3.68 0.65 19.88
CA ALA A 410 -4.86 0.48 19.06
C ALA A 410 -5.85 -0.51 19.72
N HIS A 411 -7.13 -0.11 19.78
CA HIS A 411 -8.25 -0.97 20.16
C HIS A 411 -8.73 -1.77 18.94
N VAL A 412 -8.36 -3.04 18.88
CA VAL A 412 -8.59 -3.90 17.71
C VAL A 412 -9.19 -5.23 18.11
N LYS A 413 -9.87 -5.89 17.18
CA LYS A 413 -10.35 -7.27 17.38
C LYS A 413 -9.18 -8.25 17.35
N PRO A 414 -9.29 -9.43 17.99
CA PRO A 414 -8.22 -10.43 17.98
C PRO A 414 -7.82 -10.88 16.56
N ALA A 415 -8.79 -10.99 15.66
CA ALA A 415 -8.55 -11.34 14.26
C ALA A 415 -7.76 -10.27 13.51
N GLU A 416 -7.97 -9.00 13.85
CA GLU A 416 -7.25 -7.87 13.22
C GLU A 416 -5.80 -7.81 13.70
N LYS A 417 -5.58 -8.03 15.00
CA LYS A 417 -4.23 -8.16 15.55
C LYS A 417 -3.50 -9.35 14.91
N GLN A 418 -4.12 -10.53 14.92
CA GLN A 418 -3.53 -11.75 14.35
C GLN A 418 -3.18 -11.58 12.87
N PHE A 419 -4.01 -10.87 12.11
CA PHE A 419 -3.75 -10.60 10.69
C PHE A 419 -2.50 -9.75 10.48
N ALA A 420 -2.32 -8.68 11.27
CA ALA A 420 -1.12 -7.85 11.21
C ALA A 420 0.13 -8.62 11.68
N ASP A 421 0.02 -9.39 12.77
CA ASP A 421 1.11 -10.22 13.31
C ASP A 421 1.60 -11.24 12.27
N THR A 422 0.67 -11.90 11.54
CA THR A 422 0.99 -12.84 10.46
C THR A 422 1.75 -12.13 9.32
N GLN A 423 1.26 -10.97 8.86
CA GLN A 423 1.95 -10.22 7.80
C GLN A 423 3.34 -9.75 8.22
N LEU A 424 3.52 -9.36 9.48
CA LEU A 424 4.83 -8.99 10.01
C LEU A 424 5.80 -10.19 9.97
N ALA A 425 5.34 -11.34 10.45
CA ALA A 425 6.13 -12.57 10.47
C ALA A 425 6.50 -13.04 9.05
N ASP A 426 5.53 -13.07 8.14
CA ASP A 426 5.74 -13.43 6.74
C ASP A 426 6.70 -12.43 6.06
N GLY A 427 6.52 -11.14 6.33
CA GLY A 427 7.40 -10.09 5.83
C GLY A 427 8.84 -10.21 6.32
N PHE A 428 9.07 -10.59 7.58
CA PHE A 428 10.42 -10.90 8.07
C PHE A 428 11.04 -12.10 7.36
N VAL A 429 10.25 -13.13 7.05
CA VAL A 429 10.71 -14.30 6.30
C VAL A 429 11.05 -13.92 4.86
N ASP A 430 10.14 -13.23 4.17
CA ASP A 430 10.26 -12.92 2.76
C ASP A 430 11.34 -11.86 2.47
N GLN A 431 11.60 -10.95 3.42
CA GLN A 431 12.67 -9.93 3.31
C GLN A 431 13.97 -10.34 4.01
N ARG A 432 14.01 -11.56 4.59
CA ARG A 432 15.10 -12.05 5.45
C ARG A 432 15.57 -11.01 6.47
N VAL A 433 14.64 -10.46 7.25
CA VAL A 433 14.99 -9.53 8.33
C VAL A 433 15.38 -10.37 9.54
N ILE A 434 16.65 -10.39 9.95
CA ILE A 434 17.12 -11.11 11.15
C ILE A 434 17.24 -10.20 12.36
N ASP A 435 17.54 -10.73 13.55
CA ASP A 435 17.73 -9.91 14.74
C ASP A 435 18.75 -8.78 14.49
N ALA A 436 18.45 -7.59 15.01
CA ALA A 436 19.19 -6.34 14.81
C ALA A 436 19.19 -5.75 13.38
N ASP A 437 18.57 -6.39 12.37
CA ASP A 437 18.37 -5.75 11.07
C ASP A 437 17.43 -4.53 11.21
N ARG A 438 17.80 -3.42 10.58
CA ARG A 438 16.89 -2.29 10.35
C ARG A 438 15.98 -2.60 9.16
N PHE A 439 14.72 -2.18 9.21
CA PHE A 439 13.75 -2.39 8.13
C PHE A 439 12.75 -1.24 8.02
N GLU A 440 12.29 -0.98 6.80
CA GLU A 440 11.11 -0.17 6.55
C GLU A 440 9.85 -1.03 6.67
N LEU A 441 8.77 -0.44 7.16
CA LEU A 441 7.43 -0.98 7.10
C LEU A 441 6.63 -0.21 6.05
N ALA A 442 6.32 -0.87 4.94
CA ALA A 442 5.51 -0.29 3.87
C ALA A 442 4.05 -0.71 4.06
N VAL A 443 3.23 0.19 4.57
CA VAL A 443 1.80 -0.05 4.79
C VAL A 443 0.98 0.41 3.59
N SER A 444 0.02 -0.40 3.17
CA SER A 444 -0.96 -0.08 2.12
C SER A 444 -2.37 -0.40 2.62
N VAL A 445 -3.18 0.64 2.75
CA VAL A 445 -4.62 0.57 3.05
C VAL A 445 -5.41 0.96 1.78
N PRO A 446 -6.70 0.59 1.65
CA PRO A 446 -7.56 1.13 0.61
C PRO A 446 -7.57 2.66 0.70
N ASP A 447 -7.37 3.33 -0.43
CA ASP A 447 -7.48 4.77 -0.59
C ASP A 447 -8.50 5.01 -1.71
N THR A 448 -9.72 5.36 -1.34
CA THR A 448 -10.79 5.74 -2.27
C THR A 448 -10.71 7.25 -2.60
N GLY A 449 -9.65 7.93 -2.16
CA GLY A 449 -9.54 9.39 -2.15
C GLY A 449 -10.31 10.01 -0.98
N PRO A 450 -10.12 11.32 -0.71
CA PRO A 450 -10.85 11.99 0.35
C PRO A 450 -12.32 12.12 -0.07
N GLN A 451 -13.18 11.17 0.25
CA GLN A 451 -14.62 11.35 0.09
C GLN A 451 -15.25 11.34 1.48
N ILE A 452 -16.01 12.39 1.79
CA ILE A 452 -16.62 12.54 3.10
C ILE A 452 -17.68 11.47 3.38
N ARG A 453 -17.77 11.06 4.65
CA ARG A 453 -18.60 9.94 5.12
C ARG A 453 -20.04 10.01 4.66
N CYS A 454 -20.68 11.18 4.74
CA CYS A 454 -22.06 11.26 4.31
C CYS A 454 -22.20 11.11 2.78
N LEU A 455 -21.19 11.40 1.95
CA LEU A 455 -21.23 11.16 0.50
C LEU A 455 -20.82 9.74 0.10
N ASN A 456 -20.48 8.88 1.06
CA ASN A 456 -19.99 7.54 0.80
C ASN A 456 -20.96 6.70 -0.05
N LYS A 457 -20.38 5.71 -0.72
CA LYS A 457 -21.11 4.73 -1.53
C LYS A 457 -20.99 3.36 -0.86
N PRO A 458 -22.12 2.68 -0.57
CA PRO A 458 -23.49 3.09 -0.86
C PRO A 458 -24.03 4.15 0.11
N ALA A 459 -24.96 4.99 -0.38
CA ALA A 459 -25.75 5.84 0.51
C ALA A 459 -26.60 4.97 1.44
N PRO A 460 -27.05 5.48 2.61
CA PRO A 460 -27.82 4.70 3.58
C PRO A 460 -29.02 4.00 2.95
N ASP A 461 -29.37 2.83 3.49
CA ASP A 461 -30.58 2.11 3.08
C ASP A 461 -31.82 3.01 3.17
N ASP A 462 -32.74 2.84 2.22
CA ASP A 462 -33.95 3.66 2.03
C ASP A 462 -33.70 5.15 1.74
N SER A 463 -32.47 5.54 1.39
CA SER A 463 -32.18 6.90 0.93
C SER A 463 -32.48 7.11 -0.56
N PHE A 464 -32.91 8.32 -0.89
CA PHE A 464 -33.12 8.77 -2.26
C PHE A 464 -31.87 9.51 -2.74
N ARG A 465 -31.17 8.91 -3.71
CA ARG A 465 -29.96 9.52 -4.29
C ARG A 465 -30.28 10.71 -5.19
N ASN A 466 -29.38 11.67 -5.17
CA ASN A 466 -29.28 12.75 -6.14
C ASN A 466 -27.81 12.88 -6.60
N GLU A 467 -27.55 13.51 -7.75
CA GLU A 467 -26.22 13.49 -8.40
C GLU A 467 -25.06 14.07 -7.56
N GLY A 468 -25.37 14.72 -6.43
CA GLY A 468 -24.38 15.23 -5.48
C GLY A 468 -24.66 14.85 -4.03
N GLY A 469 -25.38 13.77 -3.75
CA GLY A 469 -25.76 13.40 -2.37
C GLY A 469 -26.98 12.49 -2.25
N TRP A 470 -27.67 12.58 -1.12
CA TRP A 470 -28.90 11.81 -0.86
C TRP A 470 -29.75 12.49 0.21
N PHE A 471 -31.02 12.10 0.30
CA PHE A 471 -31.87 12.40 1.44
C PHE A 471 -32.67 11.17 1.89
N ARG A 472 -33.05 11.11 3.16
CA ARG A 472 -33.81 10.02 3.76
C ARG A 472 -34.84 10.59 4.73
N ASN A 473 -36.03 9.99 4.75
CA ASN A 473 -37.07 10.30 5.73
C ASN A 473 -37.37 9.08 6.59
N THR A 474 -37.66 9.30 7.87
CA THR A 474 -38.26 8.29 8.74
C THR A 474 -39.68 8.69 9.07
N THR A 475 -40.52 7.69 9.32
CA THR A 475 -41.93 7.87 9.64
C THR A 475 -42.32 7.09 10.88
N GLU A 476 -43.42 7.47 11.50
CA GLU A 476 -44.10 6.68 12.51
C GLU A 476 -45.59 6.59 12.22
N ALA A 477 -46.25 5.57 12.79
CA ALA A 477 -47.67 5.37 12.62
C ALA A 477 -48.50 6.38 13.43
N VAL A 478 -49.61 6.81 12.85
CA VAL A 478 -50.66 7.57 13.53
C VAL A 478 -52.02 6.87 13.39
N PRO A 479 -52.92 7.00 14.39
CA PRO A 479 -54.23 6.35 14.33
C PRO A 479 -55.09 6.81 13.14
N LEU A 480 -54.92 8.06 12.70
CA LEU A 480 -55.68 8.67 11.62
C LEU A 480 -54.77 9.48 10.67
N ILE A 481 -55.03 9.45 9.36
CA ILE A 481 -54.38 10.35 8.39
C ILE A 481 -54.81 11.79 8.67
N ASN A 482 -56.10 12.02 8.96
CA ASN A 482 -56.63 13.29 9.42
C ASN A 482 -57.49 13.05 10.68
N ARG A 483 -57.28 13.81 11.75
CA ARG A 483 -58.05 13.69 13.00
C ARG A 483 -59.53 14.05 12.82
N ILE A 484 -59.83 14.99 11.93
CA ILE A 484 -61.20 15.41 11.63
C ILE A 484 -61.97 14.36 10.82
N ASP A 485 -61.27 13.52 10.05
CA ASP A 485 -61.86 12.46 9.24
C ASP A 485 -61.59 11.08 9.86
N LYS A 486 -62.54 10.60 10.66
CA LYS A 486 -62.47 9.27 11.27
C LYS A 486 -62.49 8.13 10.25
N ALA A 487 -62.95 8.37 9.01
CA ALA A 487 -62.94 7.36 7.95
C ALA A 487 -61.57 7.24 7.26
N SER A 488 -60.65 8.18 7.51
CA SER A 488 -59.33 8.22 6.87
C SER A 488 -58.42 7.04 7.24
N GLY A 489 -58.69 6.35 8.35
CA GLY A 489 -57.93 5.18 8.80
C GLY A 489 -56.49 5.50 9.20
N PRO A 490 -55.69 4.50 9.61
CA PRO A 490 -54.33 4.71 10.09
C PRO A 490 -53.41 5.26 8.99
N GLY A 491 -52.48 6.13 9.41
CA GLY A 491 -51.54 6.81 8.52
C GLY A 491 -50.10 6.73 9.00
N LEU A 492 -49.20 7.36 8.24
CA LEU A 492 -47.81 7.57 8.62
C LEU A 492 -47.51 9.06 8.64
N ARG A 493 -46.84 9.55 9.68
CA ARG A 493 -46.33 10.93 9.76
C ARG A 493 -44.80 10.94 9.75
N PRO A 494 -44.16 11.98 9.22
CA PRO A 494 -42.70 12.06 9.21
C PRO A 494 -42.15 12.42 10.59
N THR A 495 -41.07 11.76 10.99
CA THR A 495 -40.40 11.97 12.29
C THR A 495 -39.03 12.62 12.16
N ARG A 496 -38.34 12.40 11.04
CA ARG A 496 -37.04 13.00 10.76
C ARG A 496 -36.73 12.92 9.28
N ALA A 497 -36.11 13.96 8.77
CA ALA A 497 -35.54 14.01 7.44
C ALA A 497 -34.05 14.35 7.55
N THR A 498 -33.20 13.57 6.90
CA THR A 498 -31.75 13.79 6.83
C THR A 498 -31.29 13.87 5.37
N ALA A 499 -30.25 14.66 5.12
CA ALA A 499 -29.64 14.74 3.80
C ALA A 499 -28.13 14.95 3.91
N CYS A 500 -27.41 14.41 2.94
CA CYS A 500 -26.03 14.75 2.66
C CYS A 500 -25.99 15.54 1.34
N LEU A 501 -25.44 16.75 1.38
CA LEU A 501 -25.53 17.73 0.30
C LEU A 501 -24.13 18.12 -0.19
N GLY A 502 -23.74 17.66 -1.38
CA GLY A 502 -22.50 18.05 -2.06
C GLY A 502 -22.71 19.15 -3.10
N LEU A 503 -21.63 19.58 -3.76
CA LEU A 503 -21.65 20.68 -4.75
C LEU A 503 -22.58 20.44 -5.95
N LYS A 504 -22.84 19.18 -6.29
CA LYS A 504 -23.65 18.79 -7.45
C LYS A 504 -25.09 18.45 -7.08
N THR A 505 -25.56 18.76 -5.88
CA THR A 505 -26.94 18.47 -5.48
C THR A 505 -27.92 19.21 -6.40
N PRO A 506 -28.70 18.48 -7.23
CA PRO A 506 -29.68 19.10 -8.12
C PRO A 506 -30.86 19.64 -7.33
N GLU A 507 -31.68 20.46 -7.97
CA GLU A 507 -33.00 20.78 -7.41
C GLU A 507 -33.88 19.52 -7.39
N GLY A 508 -34.69 19.43 -6.35
CA GLY A 508 -35.67 18.39 -6.14
C GLY A 508 -36.91 18.58 -6.98
N LYS A 509 -37.97 17.85 -6.63
CA LYS A 509 -39.24 17.81 -7.37
C LYS A 509 -40.40 18.16 -6.44
N GLY A 510 -41.53 18.56 -7.03
CA GLY A 510 -42.68 19.16 -6.34
C GLY A 510 -43.36 18.30 -5.28
N THR A 511 -44.62 18.62 -4.98
CA THR A 511 -45.40 18.00 -3.89
C THR A 511 -46.45 17.04 -4.43
N SER A 512 -46.91 16.09 -3.63
CA SER A 512 -48.00 15.16 -3.97
C SER A 512 -49.01 15.02 -2.84
N ASP A 513 -50.16 14.43 -3.17
CA ASP A 513 -51.24 14.10 -2.24
C ASP A 513 -51.46 12.58 -2.14
N PRO A 514 -52.06 12.10 -1.04
CA PRO A 514 -52.30 12.83 0.22
C PRO A 514 -51.03 12.98 1.08
N ILE A 515 -51.04 13.98 1.99
CA ILE A 515 -50.10 14.07 3.13
C ILE A 515 -50.90 14.05 4.44
N THR A 516 -50.34 13.43 5.47
CA THR A 516 -50.95 13.33 6.81
C THR A 516 -51.20 14.71 7.42
N GLY A 517 -52.40 14.93 7.94
CA GLY A 517 -52.84 16.17 8.57
C GLY A 517 -53.23 17.30 7.61
N TRP A 518 -53.30 17.06 6.29
CA TRP A 518 -53.62 18.12 5.34
C TRP A 518 -55.03 18.69 5.52
N GLU A 519 -56.03 17.83 5.76
CA GLU A 519 -57.40 18.28 5.97
C GLU A 519 -57.56 18.90 7.35
N ASP A 520 -56.84 18.41 8.36
CA ASP A 520 -56.80 19.01 9.70
C ASP A 520 -56.30 20.47 9.63
N ALA A 521 -55.26 20.73 8.83
CA ALA A 521 -54.75 22.08 8.61
C ALA A 521 -55.77 22.98 7.88
N GLN A 522 -56.50 22.44 6.90
CA GLN A 522 -57.55 23.18 6.17
C GLN A 522 -58.73 23.54 7.07
N ASP A 523 -59.17 22.59 7.90
CA ASP A 523 -60.24 22.81 8.88
C ASP A 523 -59.81 23.85 9.92
N PHE A 524 -58.59 23.74 10.46
CA PHE A 524 -58.05 24.75 11.39
C PHE A 524 -58.05 26.14 10.77
N LYS A 525 -57.55 26.27 9.52
CA LYS A 525 -57.55 27.54 8.78
C LYS A 525 -58.97 28.11 8.66
N THR A 526 -59.94 27.27 8.28
CA THR A 526 -61.33 27.67 8.07
C THR A 526 -61.99 28.11 9.38
N LYS A 527 -61.84 27.33 10.45
CA LYS A 527 -62.39 27.64 11.79
C LYS A 527 -61.84 28.94 12.39
N ASN A 528 -60.62 29.31 12.05
CA ASN A 528 -59.98 30.55 12.51
C ASN A 528 -60.15 31.72 11.52
N GLY A 529 -60.99 31.59 10.49
CA GLY A 529 -61.29 32.66 9.54
C GLY A 529 -60.08 33.17 8.76
N GLN A 530 -59.05 32.33 8.57
CA GLN A 530 -57.79 32.76 7.97
C GLN A 530 -57.82 32.61 6.44
N THR A 531 -57.40 33.66 5.73
CA THR A 531 -57.26 33.64 4.26
C THR A 531 -55.84 33.27 3.81
N ALA A 532 -54.86 33.28 4.73
CA ALA A 532 -53.47 32.95 4.44
C ALA A 532 -53.29 31.57 3.79
N GLY A 533 -52.27 31.44 2.94
CA GLY A 533 -51.99 30.20 2.22
C GLY A 533 -51.45 29.09 3.13
N LEU A 534 -51.93 27.87 2.92
CA LEU A 534 -51.30 26.64 3.43
C LEU A 534 -50.37 26.08 2.36
N SER A 535 -49.34 25.37 2.79
CA SER A 535 -48.38 24.73 1.92
C SER A 535 -48.01 23.34 2.42
N ARG A 536 -47.58 22.50 1.48
CA ARG A 536 -46.92 21.22 1.78
C ARG A 536 -45.42 21.52 1.92
N CYS A 537 -45.01 21.88 3.13
CA CYS A 537 -43.63 22.25 3.43
C CYS A 537 -42.72 21.04 3.26
N HIS A 538 -41.62 21.22 2.54
CA HIS A 538 -40.57 20.20 2.48
C HIS A 538 -39.75 20.21 3.78
N LEU A 539 -39.39 19.03 4.28
CA LEU A 539 -38.43 18.89 5.39
C LEU A 539 -36.99 19.06 4.88
N ILE A 540 -36.64 18.36 3.80
CA ILE A 540 -35.49 18.67 2.96
C ILE A 540 -35.99 19.48 1.77
N ALA A 541 -35.64 20.75 1.73
CA ALA A 541 -36.10 21.68 0.71
C ALA A 541 -35.81 21.20 -0.72
N SER A 542 -36.69 21.54 -1.67
CA SER A 542 -36.47 21.24 -3.08
C SER A 542 -35.18 21.87 -3.60
N ILE A 543 -34.82 23.08 -3.16
CA ILE A 543 -33.55 23.73 -3.52
C ILE A 543 -32.30 22.98 -3.01
N LEU A 544 -32.46 22.08 -2.04
CA LEU A 544 -31.44 21.18 -1.48
C LEU A 544 -31.63 19.73 -1.96
N GLY A 545 -32.42 19.51 -3.02
CA GLY A 545 -32.58 18.20 -3.65
C GLY A 545 -33.63 17.28 -3.04
N GLY A 546 -34.39 17.73 -2.03
CA GLY A 546 -35.48 16.95 -1.46
C GLY A 546 -36.69 16.89 -2.39
N ARG A 547 -37.44 15.78 -2.33
CA ARG A 547 -38.58 15.51 -3.22
C ARG A 547 -39.82 15.20 -2.39
N GLY A 548 -41.00 15.45 -2.93
CA GLY A 548 -42.27 15.08 -2.31
C GLY A 548 -43.35 14.68 -3.31
N ASN A 549 -42.98 14.37 -4.56
CA ASN A 549 -43.87 14.28 -5.70
C ASN A 549 -44.43 12.87 -5.96
N ASP A 550 -44.08 11.89 -5.14
CA ASP A 550 -44.52 10.50 -5.26
C ASP A 550 -44.74 9.83 -3.90
N ALA A 551 -45.27 8.60 -3.90
CA ALA A 551 -45.61 7.87 -2.69
C ALA A 551 -44.42 7.62 -1.73
N PRO A 552 -43.21 7.28 -2.20
CA PRO A 552 -42.06 7.11 -1.32
C PRO A 552 -41.51 8.43 -0.76
N THR A 553 -41.55 9.52 -1.54
CA THR A 553 -40.92 10.78 -1.13
C THR A 553 -41.87 11.76 -0.44
N ARG A 554 -43.19 11.56 -0.49
CA ARG A 554 -44.16 12.44 0.18
C ARG A 554 -43.97 12.59 1.68
N TYR A 555 -43.29 11.66 2.34
CA TYR A 555 -42.92 11.78 3.75
C TYR A 555 -41.83 12.84 4.00
N ASN A 556 -41.34 13.49 2.96
CA ASN A 556 -40.59 14.73 3.08
C ASN A 556 -41.52 15.95 3.26
N LEU A 557 -42.84 15.77 3.38
CA LEU A 557 -43.81 16.86 3.42
C LEU A 557 -44.57 16.91 4.74
N VAL A 558 -44.84 18.13 5.23
CA VAL A 558 -45.77 18.40 6.34
C VAL A 558 -46.72 19.54 6.01
N PRO A 559 -47.98 19.55 6.52
CA PRO A 559 -48.86 20.71 6.41
C PRO A 559 -48.29 21.90 7.18
N CYS A 560 -48.29 23.07 6.56
CA CYS A 560 -47.73 24.27 7.16
C CYS A 560 -48.32 25.58 6.65
N TRP A 561 -48.08 26.67 7.38
CA TRP A 561 -48.36 28.02 6.87
C TRP A 561 -47.33 28.44 5.82
N GLN A 562 -47.80 28.96 4.68
CA GLN A 562 -46.93 29.49 3.63
C GLN A 562 -46.09 30.68 4.14
N SER A 563 -46.70 31.66 4.79
CA SER A 563 -46.02 32.86 5.31
C SER A 563 -45.48 32.71 6.74
N GLY A 564 -45.53 31.49 7.30
CA GLY A 564 -45.01 31.13 8.62
C GLY A 564 -43.80 30.21 8.51
N LEU A 565 -44.02 28.91 8.78
CA LEU A 565 -43.00 27.87 8.73
C LEU A 565 -42.23 27.82 7.40
N ASN A 566 -42.91 28.00 6.25
CA ASN A 566 -42.28 27.87 4.93
C ASN A 566 -41.39 29.08 4.59
N THR A 567 -41.99 30.25 4.36
CA THR A 567 -41.32 31.42 3.73
C THR A 567 -41.29 32.68 4.59
N GLY A 568 -41.66 32.62 5.87
CA GLY A 568 -41.56 33.75 6.80
C GLY A 568 -40.12 34.15 7.17
N THR A 569 -39.94 34.98 8.20
CA THR A 569 -38.60 35.32 8.72
C THR A 569 -38.64 35.45 10.26
N PRO A 570 -37.87 34.63 11.01
CA PRO A 570 -37.18 33.43 10.54
C PRO A 570 -38.17 32.32 10.14
N SER A 571 -37.83 31.53 9.12
CA SER A 571 -38.58 30.34 8.70
C SER A 571 -37.62 29.23 8.27
N MET A 572 -38.14 28.08 7.83
CA MET A 572 -37.28 27.03 7.23
C MET A 572 -36.42 27.59 6.10
N ARG A 573 -37.01 28.46 5.24
CA ARG A 573 -36.30 29.15 4.16
C ARG A 573 -35.04 29.90 4.61
N THR A 574 -35.06 30.50 5.81
CA THR A 574 -33.91 31.23 6.36
C THR A 574 -32.69 30.31 6.51
N TYR A 575 -32.89 29.10 7.03
CA TYR A 575 -31.81 28.15 7.30
C TYR A 575 -31.44 27.32 6.07
N GLU A 576 -32.42 27.02 5.22
CA GLU A 576 -32.19 26.41 3.91
C GLU A 576 -31.29 27.28 3.03
N ALA A 577 -31.44 28.61 3.08
CA ALA A 577 -30.59 29.54 2.34
C ALA A 577 -29.12 29.48 2.80
N ILE A 578 -28.86 29.20 4.09
CA ILE A 578 -27.50 28.99 4.61
C ILE A 578 -26.88 27.74 3.97
N ALA A 579 -27.58 26.60 4.04
CA ALA A 579 -27.13 25.36 3.43
C ALA A 579 -26.96 25.51 1.91
N GLN A 580 -27.90 26.18 1.23
CA GLN A 580 -27.84 26.44 -0.21
C GLN A 580 -26.60 27.27 -0.58
N LYS A 581 -26.29 28.31 0.20
CA LYS A 581 -25.10 29.15 -0.04
C LYS A 581 -23.80 28.34 0.10
N LEU A 582 -23.74 27.39 1.04
CA LEU A 582 -22.58 26.52 1.19
C LEU A 582 -22.37 25.64 -0.05
N ILE A 583 -23.43 25.01 -0.58
CA ILE A 583 -23.31 24.07 -1.71
C ILE A 583 -23.35 24.72 -3.12
N LYS A 584 -23.95 25.92 -3.27
CA LYS A 584 -24.18 26.61 -4.56
C LYS A 584 -23.59 28.03 -4.65
N GLY A 585 -22.96 28.55 -3.60
CA GLY A 585 -22.38 29.90 -3.56
C GLY A 585 -21.18 30.10 -4.49
N LYS A 586 -20.73 31.35 -4.66
CA LYS A 586 -19.50 31.70 -5.40
C LYS A 586 -18.48 32.44 -4.51
N PRO A 587 -17.24 31.94 -4.41
CA PRO A 587 -16.91 30.51 -4.52
C PRO A 587 -17.76 29.71 -3.51
N PRO A 588 -18.09 28.43 -3.80
CA PRO A 588 -18.87 27.63 -2.86
C PRO A 588 -18.12 27.53 -1.52
N GLY A 589 -18.88 27.48 -0.43
CA GLY A 589 -18.30 27.42 0.92
C GLY A 589 -17.67 26.08 1.27
N ILE A 590 -17.82 25.08 0.39
CA ILE A 590 -17.31 23.71 0.55
C ILE A 590 -16.60 23.24 -0.73
N GLY A 591 -15.65 22.32 -0.59
CA GLY A 591 -14.90 21.66 -1.68
C GLY A 591 -15.68 20.55 -2.40
N THR A 592 -15.08 19.96 -3.44
CA THR A 592 -15.67 18.85 -4.22
C THR A 592 -15.88 17.56 -3.42
N ASP A 593 -15.11 17.44 -2.35
CA ASP A 593 -14.97 16.26 -1.49
C ASP A 593 -15.58 16.50 -0.10
N GLU A 594 -16.31 17.60 0.04
CA GLU A 594 -16.96 18.04 1.27
C GLU A 594 -18.48 18.03 1.09
N ALA A 595 -19.21 17.98 2.20
CA ALA A 595 -20.67 18.00 2.16
C ALA A 595 -21.28 18.76 3.34
N VAL A 596 -22.53 19.15 3.20
CA VAL A 596 -23.37 19.59 4.32
C VAL A 596 -24.24 18.42 4.74
N PHE A 597 -24.07 17.96 5.97
CA PHE A 597 -25.05 17.08 6.62
C PHE A 597 -26.16 17.96 7.20
N TYR A 598 -27.40 17.69 6.80
CA TYR A 598 -28.56 18.53 7.09
C TYR A 598 -29.68 17.67 7.67
N GLN A 599 -30.30 18.12 8.77
CA GLN A 599 -31.37 17.38 9.44
C GLN A 599 -32.54 18.29 9.82
N VAL A 600 -33.75 17.78 9.64
CA VAL A 600 -35.00 18.40 10.10
C VAL A 600 -35.85 17.37 10.83
N THR A 601 -36.34 17.74 12.01
CA THR A 601 -37.17 16.89 12.88
C THR A 601 -38.48 17.63 13.17
N PRO A 602 -39.61 17.20 12.60
CA PRO A 602 -40.92 17.70 13.00
C PRO A 602 -41.18 17.46 14.49
N VAL A 603 -41.78 18.46 15.15
CA VAL A 603 -42.16 18.39 16.57
C VAL A 603 -43.67 18.33 16.64
N TYR A 604 -44.19 17.29 17.28
CA TYR A 604 -45.62 17.05 17.46
C TYR A 604 -46.01 17.27 18.93
N LYS A 605 -47.28 17.56 19.17
CA LYS A 605 -47.79 17.80 20.52
C LYS A 605 -47.93 16.50 21.31
N ASN A 606 -48.38 15.44 20.64
CA ASN A 606 -48.51 14.09 21.20
C ASN A 606 -48.45 13.03 20.07
N ASP A 607 -48.69 11.77 20.44
CA ASP A 607 -48.75 10.60 19.56
C ASP A 607 -49.93 10.64 18.57
N GLU A 608 -51.02 11.35 18.89
CA GLU A 608 -52.17 11.52 17.99
C GLU A 608 -52.03 12.67 16.98
N SER A 609 -51.07 13.59 17.16
CA SER A 609 -50.91 14.75 16.27
C SER A 609 -50.66 14.34 14.82
N THR A 610 -51.36 14.96 13.87
CA THR A 610 -51.13 14.74 12.43
C THR A 610 -50.39 15.92 11.81
N VAL A 611 -50.40 17.07 12.47
CA VAL A 611 -49.72 18.30 12.05
C VAL A 611 -48.69 18.70 13.10
N PRO A 612 -47.43 19.00 12.71
CA PRO A 612 -46.42 19.39 13.69
C PRO A 612 -46.65 20.83 14.20
N VAL A 613 -46.33 21.06 15.47
CA VAL A 613 -46.31 22.40 16.09
C VAL A 613 -45.11 23.26 15.64
N GLY A 614 -44.12 22.63 15.02
CA GLY A 614 -42.91 23.25 14.50
C GLY A 614 -41.91 22.20 14.02
N VAL A 615 -40.71 22.63 13.65
CA VAL A 615 -39.60 21.75 13.30
C VAL A 615 -38.32 22.19 14.00
N THR A 616 -37.47 21.23 14.34
CA THR A 616 -36.09 21.47 14.76
C THR A 616 -35.16 21.20 13.58
N MET A 617 -34.19 22.08 13.33
CA MET A 617 -33.27 22.02 12.20
C MET A 617 -31.82 22.11 12.67
N SER A 618 -30.93 21.35 12.04
CA SER A 618 -29.48 21.44 12.22
C SER A 618 -28.74 21.18 10.92
N ALA A 619 -27.55 21.77 10.80
CA ALA A 619 -26.63 21.48 9.71
C ALA A 619 -25.17 21.68 10.12
N HIS A 620 -24.29 20.83 9.58
CA HIS A 620 -22.84 20.97 9.71
C HIS A 620 -22.16 20.62 8.38
N VAL A 621 -21.04 21.27 8.11
CA VAL A 621 -20.13 20.95 7.02
C VAL A 621 -19.22 19.83 7.49
N GLU A 622 -19.17 18.75 6.74
CA GLU A 622 -18.20 17.68 6.89
C GLU A 622 -17.07 17.94 5.88
N ARG A 623 -15.88 18.29 6.39
CA ARG A 623 -14.69 18.66 5.61
C ARG A 623 -13.90 17.42 5.21
N ALA A 624 -13.23 17.45 4.07
CA ALA A 624 -12.41 16.36 3.55
C ALA A 624 -11.31 15.89 4.54
N SER A 625 -10.94 16.74 5.50
CA SER A 625 -10.03 16.42 6.61
C SER A 625 -10.66 15.58 7.74
N GLY A 626 -11.95 15.25 7.66
CA GLY A 626 -12.72 14.64 8.75
C GLY A 626 -13.24 15.64 9.78
N VAL A 627 -12.88 16.92 9.68
CA VAL A 627 -13.35 17.97 10.59
C VAL A 627 -14.82 18.28 10.32
N THR A 628 -15.60 18.42 11.39
CA THR A 628 -16.99 18.88 11.32
C THR A 628 -17.10 20.34 11.74
N GLU A 629 -17.63 21.19 10.87
CA GLU A 629 -17.87 22.61 11.15
C GLU A 629 -19.37 22.90 11.22
N LYS A 630 -19.83 23.50 12.32
CA LYS A 630 -21.25 23.79 12.50
C LYS A 630 -21.70 24.91 11.56
N ALA A 631 -22.72 24.66 10.74
CA ALA A 631 -23.39 25.71 9.95
C ALA A 631 -24.50 26.40 10.78
N PHE A 632 -25.34 25.60 11.44
CA PHE A 632 -26.28 26.02 12.48
C PHE A 632 -26.74 24.80 13.28
N ALA A 633 -27.18 24.97 14.53
CA ALA A 633 -27.62 23.86 15.36
C ALA A 633 -28.88 24.19 16.16
N ASN A 634 -29.75 23.19 16.32
CA ASN A 634 -30.91 23.20 17.22
C ASN A 634 -31.84 24.40 17.03
N VAL A 635 -32.04 24.78 15.78
CA VAL A 635 -32.94 25.86 15.42
C VAL A 635 -34.37 25.34 15.46
N TYR A 636 -35.24 25.99 16.22
CA TYR A 636 -36.66 25.66 16.24
C TYR A 636 -37.48 26.69 15.44
N VAL A 637 -38.29 26.22 14.50
CA VAL A 637 -39.19 27.06 13.70
C VAL A 637 -40.64 26.63 13.96
N THR A 638 -41.45 27.53 14.51
CA THR A 638 -42.86 27.23 14.84
C THR A 638 -43.74 27.16 13.60
N ASN A 639 -44.75 26.30 13.62
CA ASN A 639 -45.78 26.22 12.58
C ASN A 639 -46.94 27.22 12.82
N THR A 640 -46.59 28.48 13.08
CA THR A 640 -47.55 29.58 13.33
C THR A 640 -47.74 30.45 12.10
N LEU A 641 -48.81 31.24 12.06
CA LEU A 641 -49.04 32.18 10.96
C LEU A 641 -48.12 33.39 11.15
N GLY A 642 -47.08 33.49 10.31
CA GLY A 642 -45.97 34.41 10.55
C GLY A 642 -45.14 34.01 11.77
N ASN A 643 -44.34 34.93 12.31
CA ASN A 643 -43.59 34.72 13.56
C ASN A 643 -44.34 35.29 14.78
N THR A 644 -45.66 35.09 14.84
CA THR A 644 -46.51 35.74 15.83
C THR A 644 -46.72 34.90 17.09
N GLY A 645 -46.36 33.61 17.06
CA GLY A 645 -46.66 32.67 18.16
C GLY A 645 -48.15 32.29 18.26
N THR A 646 -49.01 32.88 17.43
CA THR A 646 -50.46 32.62 17.39
C THR A 646 -50.82 31.77 16.18
N LEU A 647 -52.00 31.13 16.21
CA LEU A 647 -52.51 30.31 15.09
C LEU A 647 -51.54 29.18 14.69
N ASN A 648 -51.02 28.45 15.66
CA ASN A 648 -50.21 27.26 15.41
C ASN A 648 -51.07 26.15 14.79
N LEU A 649 -50.63 25.57 13.66
CA LEU A 649 -51.35 24.48 12.99
C LEU A 649 -51.24 23.12 13.70
N GLY A 650 -50.26 22.95 14.58
CA GLY A 650 -50.05 21.69 15.27
C GLY A 650 -51.21 21.35 16.21
N ASN A 651 -51.66 20.09 16.16
CA ASN A 651 -52.89 19.64 16.81
C ASN A 651 -52.67 18.63 17.93
#